data_AF-A0AAV3PWY1-F1
#
_entry.id   AF-A0AAV3PWY1-F1
#
_cell.length_a   1.000
_cell.length_b   1.000
_cell.length_c   1.000
_cell.angle_alpha   90.00
_cell.angle_beta   90.00
_cell.angle_gamma   90.00
#
_symmetry.space_group_name_H-M   'P 1'
#
loop_
_entity.id
_entity.type
_entity.pdbx_description
1 polymer ?
#
loop_
_entity_poly.entity_id
_entity_poly.type
_entity_poly.pdbx_seq_one_letter_code
_entity_poly.pdbx_strand_id
1 'polypeptide(L)'
;MTTLLTYKVNTNMIILRTIKFLSQTTKNMANIWIVGPSQMNILPLFSTYMYIYIAIFLSLCYSANAQLQDNNNSSKFNTFTVSSITYATTELKPYDWRYIKVDIPPWFASMSIALESDVDIDLKRVRMPLKSTLPMICIREGSPPLPDVYNTSLTELDLGDFVNGSFGGAQNLQVTGKCYLMQRNISLQLTNEQISPGVWYFGLFNGIGPMRTQSKMINRGSGYYFGGIVSVEGCTTSMMLGQFCNQTTEPLMCTRSYNLSGSGHNNRPRDQMAGNVISCRSSDAVTCHEDAGPKIYSLNLLEMAEKLTVTASDVQINQTDSLNHPSNMTIMCYARQGALPSKVVHDYSRNIYAAPLVIEAPRLGFWYILVDLVNLTDEVERVQGNKIKICYSLGFDVVQCPVDKAGSRCSWERYDVQTVLKRSPSPSAPFESFYLPISNKVSPHSANFPLEPLLSNGASGISDDISWTYFLIDIPSGAAGGNIHVHLSSDAKLNYEIYAKFGGLPTLNSWDYFYANRTSSSSGSMFFKLYDSSEKTLSFYILYVRGGIWSFGLRHSNPSSNTSTSPTTMSISLERCPEKCSSHGSCQSDVDASGLTLYSYCSCDRNHGGFDCSVELVSHRAHVWQSISLIASNAAAVLPAYWALRNKAFAEWVLFTSSGISSALYHACDVGTWCALTFHVLQFMDFWLSFMAVVSTFIYLTTINETSKRTIYTIIAILTALMAETGPTRSSNIVLVLVIGVSALLVGWLIEFSSHRRSFSFSSEFYLNWRIRWQSMKAWTVNLIKTIIKRFRWGFILAGFVALAMAAISWTRENSQTYWFWHSAWHVSIYTSSFLFLCSKANIVNCEDGRQSEVNYQLARQNSFTNGEQRVEDRQP
;
A
#
# COMPACT_ATOMS: atom_id res chain seq x y z
N MET A 1 38.90 -1.00 -11.03
CA MET A 1 39.38 -2.22 -11.72
C MET A 1 40.02 -3.27 -10.79
N THR A 2 39.95 -3.10 -9.46
CA THR A 2 40.43 -4.09 -8.46
C THR A 2 39.30 -4.82 -7.70
N THR A 3 38.04 -4.55 -8.01
CA THR A 3 36.87 -5.15 -7.36
C THR A 3 36.23 -6.31 -8.14
N LEU A 4 36.67 -6.59 -9.38
CA LEU A 4 36.18 -7.74 -10.17
C LEU A 4 36.96 -9.05 -9.90
N LEU A 5 38.13 -8.96 -9.29
CA LEU A 5 38.97 -10.14 -8.97
C LEU A 5 38.56 -10.83 -7.67
N THR A 6 37.81 -10.17 -6.79
CA THR A 6 37.35 -10.74 -5.50
C THR A 6 36.13 -11.66 -5.65
N TYR A 7 35.28 -11.47 -6.66
CA TYR A 7 34.09 -12.32 -6.85
C TYR A 7 34.40 -13.70 -7.47
N LYS A 8 35.44 -13.77 -8.32
CA LYS A 8 35.86 -15.02 -9.00
C LYS A 8 36.64 -15.97 -8.06
N VAL A 9 37.25 -15.45 -7.01
CA VAL A 9 37.99 -16.24 -6.01
C VAL A 9 37.03 -16.87 -4.98
N ASN A 10 35.87 -16.25 -4.71
CA ASN A 10 34.92 -16.74 -3.70
C ASN A 10 34.11 -17.96 -4.16
N THR A 11 33.73 -18.03 -5.44
CA THR A 11 32.98 -19.16 -6.01
C THR A 11 33.81 -20.45 -6.06
N ASN A 12 35.09 -20.36 -6.42
CA ASN A 12 36.00 -21.50 -6.38
C ASN A 12 36.29 -22.00 -4.96
N MET A 13 36.33 -21.09 -3.97
CA MET A 13 36.53 -21.47 -2.56
C MET A 13 35.30 -22.15 -1.96
N ILE A 14 34.08 -21.72 -2.35
CA ILE A 14 32.83 -22.37 -1.94
C ILE A 14 32.74 -23.78 -2.52
N ILE A 15 33.02 -23.96 -3.82
CA ILE A 15 33.02 -25.28 -4.48
C ILE A 15 34.02 -26.24 -3.80
N LEU A 16 35.24 -25.78 -3.49
CA LEU A 16 36.23 -26.60 -2.78
C LEU A 16 35.80 -26.96 -1.35
N ARG A 17 35.11 -26.05 -0.63
CA ARG A 17 34.57 -26.33 0.71
C ARG A 17 33.42 -27.33 0.66
N THR A 18 32.55 -27.25 -0.34
CA THR A 18 31.44 -28.19 -0.53
C THR A 18 31.95 -29.59 -0.92
N ILE A 19 32.99 -29.67 -1.76
CA ILE A 19 33.65 -30.94 -2.11
C ILE A 19 34.36 -31.56 -0.89
N LYS A 20 35.04 -30.75 -0.05
CA LYS A 20 35.62 -31.23 1.21
C LYS A 20 34.56 -31.71 2.20
N PHE A 21 33.44 -31.02 2.31
CA PHE A 21 32.33 -31.38 3.17
C PHE A 21 31.65 -32.69 2.72
N LEU A 22 31.44 -32.86 1.41
CA LEU A 22 30.92 -34.09 0.80
C LEU A 22 31.89 -35.28 0.91
N SER A 23 33.20 -35.04 0.81
CA SER A 23 34.23 -36.07 1.03
C SER A 23 34.32 -36.50 2.51
N GLN A 24 34.13 -35.56 3.44
CA GLN A 24 34.13 -35.86 4.88
C GLN A 24 32.87 -36.62 5.31
N THR A 25 31.70 -36.28 4.74
CA THR A 25 30.43 -36.96 5.02
C THR A 25 30.36 -38.36 4.40
N THR A 26 30.96 -38.58 3.22
CA THR A 26 31.08 -39.92 2.63
C THR A 26 32.05 -40.83 3.39
N LYS A 27 33.17 -40.28 3.91
CA LYS A 27 34.06 -41.02 4.83
C LYS A 27 33.40 -41.36 6.17
N ASN A 28 32.56 -40.47 6.70
CA ASN A 28 31.83 -40.72 7.94
C ASN A 28 30.68 -41.73 7.77
N MET A 29 30.03 -41.78 6.60
CA MET A 29 28.99 -42.78 6.31
C MET A 29 29.56 -44.18 6.07
N ALA A 30 30.80 -44.31 5.58
CA ALA A 30 31.46 -45.60 5.37
C ALA A 30 31.80 -46.36 6.67
N ASN A 31 31.91 -45.65 7.80
CA ASN A 31 32.23 -46.26 9.10
C ASN A 31 31.00 -46.78 9.88
N ILE A 32 29.78 -46.62 9.37
CA ILE A 32 28.53 -46.92 10.09
C ILE A 32 27.88 -48.25 9.67
N TRP A 33 28.38 -48.93 8.62
CA TRP A 33 27.78 -50.17 8.12
C TRP A 33 28.68 -51.39 8.39
N ILE A 34 28.49 -52.00 9.57
CA ILE A 34 28.85 -53.40 9.82
C ILE A 34 27.62 -54.25 9.44
N VAL A 35 27.57 -54.78 8.22
CA VAL A 35 26.60 -55.82 7.83
C VAL A 35 27.27 -56.82 6.87
N GLY A 36 26.96 -58.10 7.08
CA GLY A 36 27.68 -59.30 6.62
C GLY A 36 27.72 -59.59 5.11
N PRO A 37 28.48 -60.64 4.73
CA PRO A 37 28.87 -60.91 3.35
C PRO A 37 27.77 -61.70 2.63
N SER A 38 26.88 -61.01 1.91
CA SER A 38 26.04 -61.69 0.89
C SER A 38 25.43 -60.80 -0.20
N GLN A 39 25.80 -59.51 -0.31
CA GLN A 39 25.34 -58.66 -1.42
C GLN A 39 26.45 -57.70 -1.92
N MET A 40 27.58 -58.24 -2.36
CA MET A 40 28.51 -57.51 -3.24
C MET A 40 28.25 -57.94 -4.68
N ASN A 41 27.36 -57.25 -5.39
CA ASN A 41 27.39 -57.20 -6.87
C ASN A 41 26.52 -56.08 -7.50
N ILE A 42 25.89 -55.21 -6.71
CA ILE A 42 25.00 -54.13 -7.23
C ILE A 42 25.62 -52.72 -7.14
N LEU A 43 26.69 -52.53 -6.36
CA LEU A 43 27.35 -51.22 -6.22
C LEU A 43 28.10 -50.67 -7.47
N PRO A 44 28.77 -51.48 -8.32
CA PRO A 44 29.55 -50.91 -9.44
C PRO A 44 28.66 -50.42 -10.60
N LEU A 45 27.42 -50.90 -10.72
CA LEU A 45 26.44 -50.42 -11.70
C LEU A 45 25.84 -49.07 -11.32
N PHE A 46 25.61 -48.81 -10.03
CA PHE A 46 25.04 -47.53 -9.57
C PHE A 46 26.04 -46.37 -9.69
N SER A 47 27.32 -46.63 -9.46
CA SER A 47 28.40 -45.62 -9.60
C SER A 47 28.59 -45.20 -11.06
N THR A 48 28.57 -46.15 -11.99
CA THR A 48 28.76 -45.89 -13.42
C THR A 48 27.57 -45.13 -14.03
N TYR A 49 26.33 -45.45 -13.64
CA TYR A 49 25.15 -44.70 -14.06
C TYR A 49 25.13 -43.26 -13.55
N MET A 50 25.59 -43.01 -12.31
CA MET A 50 25.70 -41.65 -11.76
C MET A 50 26.74 -40.80 -12.49
N TYR A 51 27.89 -41.37 -12.84
CA TYR A 51 28.93 -40.65 -13.60
C TYR A 51 28.48 -40.28 -15.01
N ILE A 52 27.73 -41.16 -15.68
CA ILE A 52 27.16 -40.88 -17.01
C ILE A 52 26.09 -39.79 -16.91
N TYR A 53 25.25 -39.80 -15.88
CA TYR A 53 24.22 -38.77 -15.68
C TYR A 53 24.83 -37.39 -15.39
N ILE A 54 25.89 -37.33 -14.60
CA ILE A 54 26.62 -36.10 -14.28
C ILE A 54 27.35 -35.55 -15.53
N ALA A 55 27.94 -36.43 -16.35
CA ALA A 55 28.59 -36.04 -17.60
C ALA A 55 27.59 -35.49 -18.64
N ILE A 56 26.41 -36.11 -18.76
CA ILE A 56 25.33 -35.63 -19.63
C ILE A 56 24.78 -34.28 -19.12
N PHE A 57 24.62 -34.11 -17.80
CA PHE A 57 24.18 -32.85 -17.20
C PHE A 57 25.19 -31.71 -17.39
N LEU A 58 26.49 -32.01 -17.26
CA LEU A 58 27.57 -31.05 -17.54
C LEU A 58 27.67 -30.68 -19.03
N SER A 59 27.44 -31.64 -19.94
CA SER A 59 27.39 -31.38 -21.38
C SER A 59 26.18 -30.51 -21.76
N LEU A 60 25.01 -30.75 -21.16
CA LEU A 60 23.79 -29.96 -21.36
C LEU A 60 23.94 -28.53 -20.80
N CYS A 61 24.63 -28.36 -19.67
CA CYS A 61 24.97 -27.04 -19.13
C CYS A 61 26.04 -26.30 -19.96
N TYR A 62 26.92 -27.02 -20.67
CA TYR A 62 27.90 -26.39 -21.56
C TYR A 62 27.27 -25.94 -22.88
N SER A 63 26.31 -26.71 -23.43
CA SER A 63 25.54 -26.30 -24.62
C SER A 63 24.50 -25.20 -24.33
N ALA A 64 23.94 -25.15 -23.11
CA ALA A 64 23.00 -24.09 -22.71
C ALA A 64 23.69 -22.73 -22.49
N ASN A 65 24.99 -22.70 -22.19
CA ASN A 65 25.78 -21.47 -22.04
C ASN A 65 26.34 -20.92 -23.37
N ALA A 66 26.04 -21.54 -24.51
CA ALA A 66 26.49 -21.11 -25.84
C ALA A 66 25.42 -20.40 -26.68
N GLN A 67 24.22 -20.12 -26.13
CA GLN A 67 23.11 -19.47 -26.86
C GLN A 67 22.52 -18.23 -26.17
N LEU A 68 23.29 -17.52 -25.34
CA LEU A 68 22.95 -16.17 -24.89
C LEU A 68 24.12 -15.22 -25.17
N GLN A 69 24.43 -15.11 -26.45
CA GLN A 69 25.09 -13.93 -26.98
C GLN A 69 24.02 -13.20 -27.80
N ASP A 70 23.18 -12.44 -27.09
CA ASP A 70 22.30 -11.47 -27.73
C ASP A 70 23.20 -10.49 -28.48
N ASN A 71 23.25 -10.67 -29.80
CA ASN A 71 23.65 -9.66 -30.75
C ASN A 71 22.61 -8.54 -30.74
N ASN A 72 22.51 -7.80 -29.64
CA ASN A 72 22.00 -6.45 -29.69
C ASN A 72 23.17 -5.55 -30.11
N ASN A 73 23.36 -5.47 -31.43
CA ASN A 73 23.80 -4.23 -32.06
C ASN A 73 22.73 -3.15 -31.81
N SER A 74 22.62 -2.73 -30.55
CA SER A 74 22.05 -1.44 -30.20
C SER A 74 23.08 -0.42 -30.68
N SER A 75 22.75 0.34 -31.71
CA SER A 75 23.41 1.60 -32.00
C SER A 75 23.65 2.33 -30.68
N LYS A 76 24.91 2.61 -30.33
CA LYS A 76 25.27 3.40 -29.14
C LYS A 76 24.55 4.75 -29.22
N PHE A 77 23.36 4.82 -28.68
CA PHE A 77 22.72 6.09 -28.35
C PHE A 77 23.51 6.70 -27.20
N ASN A 78 23.62 8.03 -27.17
CA ASN A 78 24.37 8.77 -26.15
C ASN A 78 23.59 8.85 -24.82
N THR A 79 23.03 7.74 -24.37
CA THR A 79 22.33 7.61 -23.08
C THR A 79 23.22 6.87 -22.08
N PHE A 80 23.11 7.22 -20.81
CA PHE A 80 23.75 6.50 -19.71
C PHE A 80 22.78 6.32 -18.53
N THR A 81 22.96 5.26 -17.77
CA THR A 81 22.15 5.01 -16.57
C THR A 81 22.55 5.97 -15.46
N VAL A 82 21.61 6.82 -15.05
CA VAL A 82 21.77 7.77 -13.93
C VAL A 82 21.58 7.06 -12.60
N SER A 83 20.49 6.31 -12.50
CA SER A 83 20.12 5.55 -11.31
C SER A 83 19.49 4.23 -11.72
N SER A 84 19.74 3.20 -10.92
CA SER A 84 19.10 1.89 -11.06
C SER A 84 18.93 1.31 -9.67
N ILE A 85 17.68 1.15 -9.24
CA ILE A 85 17.31 0.64 -7.93
C ILE A 85 16.59 -0.69 -8.13
N THR A 86 17.10 -1.73 -7.50
CA THR A 86 16.47 -3.06 -7.48
C THR A 86 15.73 -3.23 -6.17
N TYR A 87 14.43 -3.48 -6.26
CA TYR A 87 13.58 -3.80 -5.13
C TYR A 87 13.50 -5.31 -4.96
N ALA A 88 13.95 -5.80 -3.81
CA ALA A 88 13.85 -7.21 -3.46
C ALA A 88 12.37 -7.63 -3.39
N THR A 89 12.10 -8.91 -3.65
CA THR A 89 10.75 -9.47 -3.54
C THR A 89 10.24 -9.32 -2.11
N THR A 90 9.17 -8.53 -1.93
CA THR A 90 8.55 -8.30 -0.63
C THR A 90 7.06 -8.60 -0.66
N GLU A 91 6.55 -9.08 0.47
CA GLU A 91 5.13 -9.39 0.63
C GLU A 91 4.35 -8.13 1.01
N LEU A 92 3.27 -7.88 0.28
CA LEU A 92 2.26 -6.88 0.59
C LEU A 92 1.03 -7.59 1.18
N LYS A 93 0.87 -7.52 2.51
CA LYS A 93 -0.26 -8.16 3.20
C LYS A 93 -1.58 -7.48 2.81
N PRO A 94 -2.73 -8.10 3.09
CA PRO A 94 -4.01 -7.49 2.77
C PRO A 94 -4.15 -6.13 3.45
N TYR A 95 -4.59 -5.13 2.71
CA TYR A 95 -4.73 -3.73 3.13
C TYR A 95 -3.41 -3.00 3.45
N ASP A 96 -2.25 -3.62 3.20
CA ASP A 96 -0.96 -2.92 3.26
C ASP A 96 -0.71 -2.13 1.97
N TRP A 97 0.19 -1.17 2.06
CA TRP A 97 0.67 -0.38 0.92
C TRP A 97 2.14 -0.04 1.07
N ARG A 98 2.80 0.27 -0.05
CA ARG A 98 4.17 0.79 -0.07
C ARG A 98 4.35 1.82 -1.17
N TYR A 99 5.31 2.72 -0.98
CA TYR A 99 5.68 3.72 -1.96
C TYR A 99 7.09 3.49 -2.49
N ILE A 100 7.23 3.64 -3.80
CA ILE A 100 8.49 3.72 -4.54
C ILE A 100 8.66 5.18 -4.96
N LYS A 101 9.72 5.83 -4.48
CA LYS A 101 10.10 7.18 -4.86
C LYS A 101 11.22 7.13 -5.91
N VAL A 102 11.07 7.92 -6.96
CA VAL A 102 12.05 8.03 -8.05
C VAL A 102 12.38 9.49 -8.28
N ASP A 103 13.66 9.84 -8.11
CA ASP A 103 14.16 11.19 -8.37
C ASP A 103 14.69 11.27 -9.81
N ILE A 104 14.07 12.11 -10.63
CA ILE A 104 14.36 12.27 -12.07
C ILE A 104 15.09 13.61 -12.30
N PRO A 105 16.33 13.60 -12.83
CA PRO A 105 17.06 14.84 -13.10
C PRO A 105 16.52 15.58 -14.34
N PRO A 106 16.77 16.89 -14.50
CA PRO A 106 16.29 17.67 -15.65
C PRO A 106 16.75 17.17 -17.04
N TRP A 107 17.89 16.51 -17.13
CA TRP A 107 18.52 16.02 -18.38
C TRP A 107 18.26 14.52 -18.64
N PHE A 108 17.25 13.94 -18.00
CA PHE A 108 16.86 12.55 -18.23
C PHE A 108 16.34 12.34 -19.67
N ALA A 109 16.54 11.12 -20.17
CA ALA A 109 16.04 10.66 -21.46
C ALA A 109 14.79 9.80 -21.28
N SER A 110 14.89 8.79 -20.41
CA SER A 110 13.77 7.91 -20.08
C SER A 110 13.86 7.35 -18.67
N MET A 111 12.70 6.98 -18.13
CA MET A 111 12.54 6.27 -16.88
C MET A 111 11.83 4.96 -17.17
N SER A 112 12.40 3.84 -16.75
CA SER A 112 11.83 2.51 -16.94
C SER A 112 11.56 1.84 -15.60
N ILE A 113 10.36 1.31 -15.42
CA ILE A 113 9.95 0.49 -14.27
C ILE A 113 9.55 -0.88 -14.80
N ALA A 114 10.23 -1.92 -14.31
CA ALA A 114 9.87 -3.31 -14.52
C ALA A 114 9.53 -3.95 -13.18
N LEU A 115 8.24 -4.20 -12.92
CA LEU A 115 7.76 -4.88 -11.72
C LEU A 115 7.25 -6.27 -12.08
N GLU A 116 7.67 -7.25 -11.29
CA GLU A 116 7.18 -8.61 -11.29
C GLU A 116 6.36 -8.83 -10.02
N SER A 117 5.18 -9.43 -10.17
CA SER A 117 4.30 -9.81 -9.08
C SER A 117 3.71 -11.20 -9.30
N ASP A 118 3.21 -11.81 -8.24
CA ASP A 118 2.48 -13.09 -8.29
C ASP A 118 0.97 -12.91 -8.49
N VAL A 119 0.52 -11.71 -8.83
CA VAL A 119 -0.89 -11.37 -9.04
C VAL A 119 -1.40 -12.03 -10.33
N ASP A 120 -2.29 -13.00 -10.19
CA ASP A 120 -3.00 -13.67 -11.30
C ASP A 120 -4.51 -13.44 -11.16
N ILE A 121 -4.99 -12.30 -11.68
CA ILE A 121 -6.40 -11.88 -11.59
C ILE A 121 -7.05 -11.94 -12.97
N ASP A 122 -8.02 -12.85 -13.13
CA ASP A 122 -8.87 -12.90 -14.33
C ASP A 122 -9.90 -11.75 -14.31
N LEU A 123 -9.59 -10.70 -15.07
CA LEU A 123 -10.41 -9.48 -15.20
C LEU A 123 -11.86 -9.77 -15.63
N LYS A 124 -12.13 -10.90 -16.29
CA LYS A 124 -13.49 -11.27 -16.75
C LYS A 124 -14.38 -11.81 -15.62
N ARG A 125 -13.83 -12.13 -14.44
CA ARG A 125 -14.56 -12.72 -13.30
C ARG A 125 -14.76 -11.77 -12.12
N VAL A 126 -14.27 -10.53 -12.20
CA VAL A 126 -14.31 -9.59 -11.06
C VAL A 126 -15.74 -9.07 -10.84
N ARG A 127 -16.39 -9.51 -9.75
CA ARG A 127 -17.70 -8.99 -9.30
C ARG A 127 -17.53 -7.79 -8.36
N MET A 128 -18.52 -6.89 -8.32
CA MET A 128 -18.50 -5.63 -7.54
C MET A 128 -18.05 -5.71 -6.06
N PRO A 129 -18.40 -6.72 -5.23
CA PRO A 129 -17.95 -6.78 -3.83
C PRO A 129 -16.45 -7.13 -3.67
N LEU A 130 -15.75 -7.52 -4.74
CA LEU A 130 -14.32 -7.88 -4.72
C LEU A 130 -13.39 -6.67 -4.92
N LYS A 131 -13.93 -5.49 -5.24
CA LYS A 131 -13.12 -4.33 -5.63
C LYS A 131 -12.27 -3.77 -4.48
N SER A 132 -12.72 -3.87 -3.22
CA SER A 132 -12.00 -3.34 -2.05
C SER A 132 -10.76 -4.11 -1.66
N THR A 133 -10.51 -5.28 -2.25
CA THR A 133 -9.36 -6.15 -1.98
C THR A 133 -8.42 -6.30 -3.18
N LEU A 134 -8.65 -5.53 -4.26
CA LEU A 134 -7.83 -5.65 -5.46
C LEU A 134 -6.46 -4.97 -5.26
N PRO A 135 -5.38 -5.63 -5.68
CA PRO A 135 -4.08 -5.00 -5.74
C PRO A 135 -4.02 -3.98 -6.88
N MET A 136 -3.38 -2.85 -6.64
CA MET A 136 -3.32 -1.75 -7.59
C MET A 136 -2.02 -0.95 -7.46
N ILE A 137 -1.68 -0.23 -8.53
CA ILE A 137 -0.59 0.71 -8.61
C ILE A 137 -1.13 2.11 -8.93
N CYS A 138 -0.76 3.11 -8.14
CA CYS A 138 -1.11 4.51 -8.38
C CYS A 138 0.15 5.34 -8.62
N ILE A 139 0.05 6.35 -9.49
CA ILE A 139 1.20 7.16 -9.91
C ILE A 139 0.90 8.62 -9.62
N ARG A 140 1.83 9.33 -8.95
CA ARG A 140 1.69 10.77 -8.70
C ARG A 140 3.04 11.48 -8.71
N GLU A 141 3.06 12.63 -9.35
CA GLU A 141 4.19 13.55 -9.36
C GLU A 141 4.23 14.37 -8.05
N GLY A 142 5.41 14.49 -7.46
CA GLY A 142 5.76 15.40 -6.37
C GLY A 142 5.34 14.96 -4.96
N SER A 143 4.42 14.00 -4.83
CA SER A 143 3.99 13.48 -3.53
C SER A 143 3.34 12.09 -3.63
N PRO A 144 3.21 11.34 -2.50
CA PRO A 144 2.60 10.02 -2.53
C PRO A 144 1.11 10.05 -2.98
N PRO A 145 0.64 9.04 -3.74
CA PRO A 145 -0.77 8.89 -4.11
C PRO A 145 -1.63 8.33 -2.97
N LEU A 146 -2.95 8.59 -2.97
CA LEU A 146 -3.92 8.11 -1.97
C LEU A 146 -5.22 7.64 -2.64
N PRO A 147 -5.53 6.33 -2.68
CA PRO A 147 -6.72 5.80 -3.35
C PRO A 147 -8.02 5.85 -2.52
N ASP A 148 -8.02 6.45 -1.32
CA ASP A 148 -9.06 6.23 -0.30
C ASP A 148 -9.91 7.44 0.09
N VAL A 149 -9.70 8.60 -0.52
CA VAL A 149 -10.32 9.84 -0.04
C VAL A 149 -11.80 9.94 -0.46
N TYR A 150 -12.13 9.44 -1.66
CA TYR A 150 -13.50 9.31 -2.15
C TYR A 150 -13.64 8.05 -3.02
N ASN A 151 -14.87 7.59 -3.26
CA ASN A 151 -15.16 6.47 -4.20
C ASN A 151 -14.79 6.79 -5.66
N THR A 152 -14.28 7.98 -5.96
CA THR A 152 -13.81 8.39 -7.29
C THR A 152 -12.58 7.59 -7.77
N SER A 153 -11.82 6.99 -6.84
CA SER A 153 -10.71 6.08 -7.19
C SER A 153 -11.17 4.84 -7.97
N LEU A 154 -12.44 4.44 -7.82
CA LEU A 154 -13.05 3.32 -8.56
C LEU A 154 -13.52 3.69 -9.96
N THR A 155 -13.80 4.98 -10.21
CA THR A 155 -14.21 5.51 -11.53
C THR A 155 -13.02 5.86 -12.41
N GLU A 156 -11.88 6.22 -11.82
CA GLU A 156 -10.62 6.50 -12.54
C GLU A 156 -9.73 5.26 -12.73
N LEU A 157 -10.20 4.08 -12.30
CA LEU A 157 -9.51 2.82 -12.48
C LEU A 157 -9.52 2.45 -13.97
N ASP A 158 -8.39 2.66 -14.66
CA ASP A 158 -8.25 2.24 -16.04
C ASP A 158 -7.98 0.72 -16.08
N LEU A 159 -8.85 0.02 -16.79
CA LEU A 159 -8.79 -1.43 -17.00
C LEU A 159 -7.94 -1.80 -18.23
N GLY A 160 -7.37 -0.82 -18.95
CA GLY A 160 -6.61 -0.99 -20.19
C GLY A 160 -5.12 -0.63 -20.11
N ASP A 161 -4.31 -1.47 -20.77
CA ASP A 161 -3.01 -1.24 -21.41
C ASP A 161 -1.74 -0.92 -20.58
N PHE A 162 -1.41 -1.77 -19.61
CA PHE A 162 0.02 -2.02 -19.27
C PHE A 162 0.67 -3.10 -20.17
N VAL A 163 -0.05 -3.61 -21.18
CA VAL A 163 0.35 -4.79 -21.94
C VAL A 163 0.89 -4.39 -23.32
N ASN A 164 2.20 -4.51 -23.49
CA ASN A 164 2.93 -4.58 -24.77
C ASN A 164 2.88 -3.38 -25.75
N GLY A 165 2.37 -2.23 -25.34
CA GLY A 165 2.51 -0.98 -26.10
C GLY A 165 3.69 -0.16 -25.59
N SER A 166 4.74 -0.01 -26.40
CA SER A 166 5.48 1.26 -26.38
C SER A 166 4.43 2.38 -26.50
N PHE A 167 4.50 3.41 -25.66
CA PHE A 167 3.69 4.61 -25.82
C PHE A 167 4.06 5.31 -27.14
N GLY A 168 3.59 4.76 -28.25
CA GLY A 168 3.65 5.32 -29.59
C GLY A 168 2.30 5.93 -29.93
N GLY A 169 1.89 6.95 -29.18
CA GLY A 169 0.59 7.58 -29.36
C GLY A 169 0.48 8.86 -28.55
N ALA A 170 0.59 10.00 -29.24
CA ALA A 170 0.46 11.34 -28.71
C ALA A 170 -0.99 11.70 -28.31
N GLN A 171 -1.62 10.91 -27.45
CA GLN A 171 -2.87 11.27 -26.79
C GLN A 171 -2.57 11.58 -25.32
N ASN A 172 -2.96 12.79 -24.90
CA ASN A 172 -2.89 13.34 -23.53
C ASN A 172 -2.97 12.28 -22.42
N LEU A 173 -1.83 11.69 -22.08
CA LEU A 173 -1.75 10.74 -20.99
C LEU A 173 -1.38 11.50 -19.73
N GLN A 174 -2.43 12.08 -19.12
CA GLN A 174 -2.47 12.42 -17.71
C GLN A 174 -2.32 11.13 -16.88
N VAL A 175 -1.13 10.52 -16.90
CA VAL A 175 -0.75 9.38 -16.03
C VAL A 175 -0.75 9.83 -14.57
N THR A 176 -0.52 11.12 -14.34
CA THR A 176 -0.42 11.74 -13.02
C THR A 176 -1.77 11.75 -12.29
N GLY A 177 -1.80 11.12 -11.12
CA GLY A 177 -2.99 11.04 -10.26
C GLY A 177 -3.89 9.85 -10.55
N LYS A 178 -3.54 8.98 -11.51
CA LYS A 178 -4.32 7.80 -11.86
C LYS A 178 -3.83 6.54 -11.16
N CYS A 179 -4.73 5.57 -11.10
CA CYS A 179 -4.59 4.30 -10.43
C CYS A 179 -4.99 3.16 -11.36
N TYR A 180 -4.25 2.06 -11.33
CA TYR A 180 -4.36 0.95 -12.27
C TYR A 180 -4.32 -0.38 -11.54
N LEU A 181 -4.95 -1.41 -12.11
CA LEU A 181 -4.91 -2.76 -11.53
C LEU A 181 -3.52 -3.38 -11.67
N MET A 182 -3.08 -4.06 -10.61
CA MET A 182 -1.80 -4.78 -10.62
C MET A 182 -1.90 -6.01 -11.52
N GLN A 183 -0.85 -6.26 -12.31
CA GLN A 183 -0.69 -7.44 -13.15
C GLN A 183 0.60 -8.18 -12.81
N ARG A 184 0.70 -9.44 -13.26
CA ARG A 184 1.87 -10.29 -13.03
C ARG A 184 3.18 -9.61 -13.47
N ASN A 185 3.21 -9.03 -14.66
CA ASN A 185 4.37 -8.28 -15.15
C ASN A 185 3.91 -6.88 -15.58
N ILE A 186 4.55 -5.85 -15.04
CA ILE A 186 4.31 -4.46 -15.40
C ILE A 186 5.62 -3.88 -15.92
N SER A 187 5.64 -3.47 -17.17
CA SER A 187 6.74 -2.73 -17.77
C SER A 187 6.26 -1.37 -18.25
N LEU A 188 6.79 -0.30 -17.65
CA LEU A 188 6.45 1.08 -18.00
C LEU A 188 7.73 1.82 -18.37
N GLN A 189 7.76 2.43 -19.56
CA GLN A 189 8.83 3.33 -19.98
C GLN A 189 8.23 4.71 -20.26
N LEU A 190 8.67 5.71 -19.49
CA LEU A 190 8.24 7.11 -19.61
C LEU A 190 9.42 7.95 -20.10
N THR A 191 9.20 8.78 -21.11
CA THR A 191 10.25 9.63 -21.69
C THR A 191 10.13 11.07 -21.22
N ASN A 192 11.17 11.87 -21.46
CA ASN A 192 11.18 13.30 -21.20
C ASN A 192 10.24 14.13 -22.11
N GLU A 193 9.64 13.50 -23.11
CA GLU A 193 8.54 14.06 -23.90
C GLU A 193 7.17 13.81 -23.23
N GLN A 194 7.09 12.91 -22.24
CA GLN A 194 5.83 12.53 -21.59
C GLN A 194 5.71 13.09 -20.18
N ILE A 195 6.79 12.98 -19.40
CA ILE A 195 6.81 13.38 -18.00
C ILE A 195 7.79 14.53 -17.74
N SER A 196 7.53 15.26 -16.66
CA SER A 196 8.41 16.30 -16.11
C SER A 196 9.52 15.70 -15.23
N PRO A 197 10.71 16.34 -15.20
CA PRO A 197 11.72 16.02 -14.21
C PRO A 197 11.26 16.41 -12.81
N GLY A 198 11.83 15.79 -11.79
CA GLY A 198 11.43 15.95 -10.40
C GLY A 198 11.18 14.61 -9.72
N VAL A 199 10.40 14.63 -8.66
CA VAL A 199 10.13 13.44 -7.85
C VAL A 199 8.84 12.77 -8.29
N TRP A 200 8.89 11.47 -8.53
CA TRP A 200 7.72 10.65 -8.86
C TRP A 200 7.50 9.57 -7.81
N TYR A 201 6.24 9.36 -7.42
CA TYR A 201 5.84 8.34 -6.45
C TYR A 201 4.92 7.31 -7.10
N PHE A 202 5.25 6.04 -6.88
CA PHE A 202 4.45 4.89 -7.28
C PHE A 202 3.98 4.19 -6.00
N GLY A 203 2.67 4.19 -5.76
CA GLY A 203 2.05 3.54 -4.62
C GLY A 203 1.51 2.17 -5.01
N LEU A 204 1.98 1.13 -4.35
CA LEU A 204 1.46 -0.23 -4.45
C LEU A 204 0.50 -0.47 -3.30
N PHE A 205 -0.74 -0.86 -3.58
CA PHE A 205 -1.78 -1.07 -2.57
C PHE A 205 -2.38 -2.46 -2.73
N ASN A 206 -2.67 -3.16 -1.61
CA ASN A 206 -3.41 -4.41 -1.60
C ASN A 206 -4.81 -4.20 -1.01
N GLY A 207 -5.68 -3.51 -1.74
CA GLY A 207 -7.03 -3.13 -1.30
C GLY A 207 -7.23 -1.63 -1.17
N ILE A 208 -8.50 -1.21 -1.22
CA ILE A 208 -8.93 0.18 -1.34
C ILE A 208 -10.09 0.53 -0.44
N GLY A 209 -10.25 1.83 -0.25
CA GLY A 209 -11.36 2.44 0.44
C GLY A 209 -11.15 2.50 1.95
N PRO A 210 -12.15 2.97 2.70
CA PRO A 210 -12.01 3.29 4.11
C PRO A 210 -11.66 2.08 4.98
N MET A 211 -11.97 0.86 4.53
CA MET A 211 -11.60 -0.37 5.23
C MET A 211 -10.09 -0.64 5.30
N ARG A 212 -9.25 0.07 4.54
CA ARG A 212 -7.80 -0.15 4.53
C ARG A 212 -7.14 0.27 5.84
N THR A 213 -7.56 1.40 6.41
CA THR A 213 -6.99 1.98 7.63
C THR A 213 -7.63 1.47 8.92
N GLN A 214 -8.75 0.73 8.81
CA GLN A 214 -9.44 0.11 9.94
C GLN A 214 -8.59 -0.99 10.58
N SER A 215 -8.46 -0.96 11.91
CA SER A 215 -7.87 -2.09 12.63
C SER A 215 -8.79 -3.32 12.55
N LYS A 216 -8.20 -4.49 12.28
CA LYS A 216 -8.93 -5.75 12.07
C LYS A 216 -8.49 -6.81 13.07
N MET A 217 -9.43 -7.70 13.40
CA MET A 217 -9.23 -8.85 14.28
C MET A 217 -8.19 -9.81 13.69
N ILE A 218 -8.51 -10.39 12.53
CA ILE A 218 -7.61 -11.27 11.79
C ILE A 218 -7.69 -10.91 10.30
N ASN A 219 -6.54 -10.70 9.69
CA ASN A 219 -6.44 -10.36 8.28
C ASN A 219 -6.07 -11.59 7.45
N ARG A 220 -7.07 -12.42 7.09
CA ARG A 220 -6.89 -13.67 6.31
C ARG A 220 -6.96 -13.49 4.79
N GLY A 221 -6.75 -12.28 4.29
CA GLY A 221 -6.73 -12.02 2.84
C GLY A 221 -5.48 -12.58 2.14
N SER A 222 -5.49 -12.54 0.81
CA SER A 222 -4.31 -12.85 -0.01
C SER A 222 -3.24 -11.76 0.13
N GLY A 223 -2.06 -12.15 0.60
CA GLY A 223 -0.85 -11.35 0.39
C GLY A 223 -0.32 -11.55 -1.03
N TYR A 224 0.32 -10.53 -1.59
CA TYR A 224 0.96 -10.60 -2.90
C TYR A 224 2.43 -10.25 -2.78
N TYR A 225 3.27 -10.97 -3.52
CA TYR A 225 4.69 -10.69 -3.62
C TYR A 225 4.97 -9.77 -4.81
N PHE A 226 5.79 -8.76 -4.59
CA PHE A 226 6.26 -7.88 -5.65
C PHE A 226 7.77 -7.67 -5.56
N GLY A 227 8.44 -7.60 -6.70
CA GLY A 227 9.85 -7.26 -6.84
C GLY A 227 10.09 -6.61 -8.20
N GLY A 228 11.22 -5.96 -8.39
CA GLY A 228 11.47 -5.33 -9.69
C GLY A 228 12.63 -4.35 -9.73
N ILE A 229 12.81 -3.73 -10.88
CA ILE A 229 13.90 -2.80 -11.15
C ILE A 229 13.31 -1.49 -11.67
N VAL A 230 13.77 -0.39 -11.09
CA VAL A 230 13.51 0.97 -11.58
C VAL A 230 14.82 1.56 -12.05
N SER A 231 14.87 2.06 -13.28
CA SER A 231 16.05 2.67 -13.87
C SER A 231 15.71 4.01 -14.51
N VAL A 232 16.64 4.96 -14.41
CA VAL A 232 16.55 6.27 -15.06
C VAL A 232 17.77 6.42 -15.94
N GLU A 233 17.53 6.68 -17.22
CA GLU A 233 18.56 6.99 -18.21
C GLU A 233 18.59 8.49 -18.47
N GLY A 234 19.77 9.03 -18.75
CA GLY A 234 19.96 10.43 -19.07
C GLY A 234 20.93 10.64 -20.21
N CYS A 235 20.89 11.85 -20.77
CA CYS A 235 21.73 12.23 -21.89
C CYS A 235 23.13 12.66 -21.43
N THR A 236 24.17 12.33 -22.19
CA THR A 236 25.57 12.66 -21.86
C THR A 236 25.83 14.16 -21.70
N THR A 237 25.06 14.99 -22.39
CA THR A 237 25.15 16.45 -22.32
C THR A 237 23.80 17.04 -21.92
N SER A 238 23.79 18.02 -21.01
CA SER A 238 22.56 18.68 -20.53
C SER A 238 21.78 19.46 -21.59
N MET A 239 22.40 19.72 -22.75
CA MET A 239 21.77 20.39 -23.90
C MET A 239 21.16 19.40 -24.90
N MET A 240 21.38 18.09 -24.74
CA MET A 240 20.72 17.07 -25.55
C MET A 240 19.58 16.48 -24.76
N LEU A 241 18.41 16.43 -25.38
CA LEU A 241 17.17 15.90 -24.83
C LEU A 241 16.49 15.00 -25.88
N GLY A 242 15.48 14.28 -25.44
CA GLY A 242 14.69 13.33 -26.22
C GLY A 242 14.99 11.91 -25.79
N GLN A 243 14.11 10.96 -26.10
CA GLN A 243 14.26 9.54 -25.73
C GLN A 243 15.63 8.97 -26.15
N PHE A 244 16.14 9.40 -27.31
CA PHE A 244 17.42 8.98 -27.88
C PHE A 244 18.51 10.06 -27.79
N CYS A 245 18.29 11.14 -27.04
CA CYS A 245 19.21 12.28 -26.91
C CYS A 245 19.63 12.89 -28.26
N ASN A 246 18.67 13.02 -29.18
CA ASN A 246 18.88 13.49 -30.55
C ASN A 246 18.40 14.93 -30.78
N GLN A 247 17.70 15.54 -29.83
CA GLN A 247 17.22 16.91 -29.92
C GLN A 247 18.13 17.83 -29.11
N THR A 248 18.61 18.90 -29.74
CA THR A 248 19.43 19.91 -29.05
C THR A 248 18.53 21.03 -28.56
N THR A 249 18.68 21.40 -27.28
CA THR A 249 17.98 22.52 -26.67
C THR A 249 18.92 23.68 -26.40
N GLU A 250 18.55 24.87 -26.87
CA GLU A 250 19.29 26.10 -26.63
C GLU A 250 18.81 26.77 -25.32
N PRO A 251 19.67 26.91 -24.29
CA PRO A 251 19.30 27.60 -23.06
C PRO A 251 19.22 29.11 -23.28
N LEU A 252 18.14 29.72 -22.80
CA LEU A 252 17.96 31.17 -22.87
C LEU A 252 18.68 31.86 -21.72
N MET A 253 19.43 32.92 -22.04
CA MET A 253 20.12 33.74 -21.06
C MET A 253 19.32 35.01 -20.77
N CYS A 254 19.00 35.25 -19.50
CA CYS A 254 18.16 36.35 -19.05
C CYS A 254 19.00 37.47 -18.43
N THR A 255 18.77 38.70 -18.88
CA THR A 255 19.39 39.91 -18.30
C THR A 255 18.33 40.80 -17.68
N ARG A 256 18.53 41.23 -16.43
CA ARG A 256 17.67 42.24 -15.80
C ARG A 256 17.94 43.59 -16.45
N SER A 257 16.98 44.09 -17.22
CA SER A 257 16.99 45.50 -17.65
C SER A 257 16.54 46.37 -16.49
N TYR A 258 17.49 46.89 -15.71
CA TYR A 258 17.21 48.04 -14.86
C TYR A 258 17.00 49.23 -15.80
N ASN A 259 15.82 49.84 -15.78
CA ASN A 259 15.61 51.14 -16.42
C ASN A 259 16.54 52.16 -15.75
N LEU A 260 17.78 52.28 -16.21
CA LEU A 260 18.57 53.48 -15.99
C LEU A 260 17.94 54.58 -16.86
N SER A 261 17.28 55.52 -16.21
CA SER A 261 16.89 56.80 -16.81
C SER A 261 18.12 57.43 -17.47
N GLY A 262 18.14 57.50 -18.80
CA GLY A 262 19.20 58.21 -19.52
C GLY A 262 19.27 57.91 -21.01
N SER A 263 18.62 58.78 -21.80
CA SER A 263 18.87 59.05 -23.23
C SER A 263 18.65 57.91 -24.24
N GLY A 264 17.60 58.06 -25.06
CA GLY A 264 17.41 57.28 -26.28
C GLY A 264 15.97 57.31 -26.76
N HIS A 265 15.66 58.24 -27.67
CA HIS A 265 14.39 58.32 -28.38
C HIS A 265 14.02 56.97 -29.03
N ASN A 266 12.85 56.42 -28.68
CA ASN A 266 11.91 55.83 -29.63
C ASN A 266 10.55 55.58 -28.94
N ASN A 267 9.50 56.15 -29.54
CA ASN A 267 8.13 56.13 -29.05
C ASN A 267 7.50 54.74 -29.22
N ARG A 268 7.33 54.01 -28.11
CA ARG A 268 6.19 53.09 -27.93
C ARG A 268 5.29 53.70 -26.84
N PRO A 269 3.95 53.64 -26.96
CA PRO A 269 3.07 54.12 -25.90
C PRO A 269 3.37 53.30 -24.64
N ARG A 270 3.88 54.00 -23.64
CA ARG A 270 4.36 53.42 -22.38
C ARG A 270 3.14 53.29 -21.48
N ASP A 271 2.37 52.21 -21.65
CA ASP A 271 1.53 51.75 -20.54
C ASP A 271 2.48 51.54 -19.35
N GLN A 272 2.18 52.20 -18.24
CA GLN A 272 2.95 52.12 -17.00
C GLN A 272 2.93 50.67 -16.47
N MET A 273 3.80 49.80 -16.99
CA MET A 273 4.05 48.49 -16.41
C MET A 273 4.80 48.70 -15.10
N ALA A 274 4.10 48.48 -13.99
CA ALA A 274 4.65 48.56 -12.63
C ALA A 274 5.59 47.38 -12.27
N GLY A 275 5.83 46.44 -13.20
CA GLY A 275 6.65 45.25 -13.03
C GLY A 275 8.05 45.37 -13.64
N ASN A 276 9.00 44.63 -13.09
CA ASN A 276 10.34 44.48 -13.67
C ASN A 276 10.27 43.51 -14.85
N VAL A 277 10.60 44.00 -16.05
CA VAL A 277 10.70 43.15 -17.24
C VAL A 277 12.11 42.57 -17.32
N ILE A 278 12.21 41.25 -17.41
CA ILE A 278 13.45 40.53 -17.69
C ILE A 278 13.38 40.03 -19.12
N SER A 279 14.24 40.58 -19.98
CA SER A 279 14.38 40.09 -21.35
C SER A 279 15.43 38.98 -21.39
N CYS A 280 15.04 37.84 -21.92
CA CYS A 280 15.88 36.68 -22.18
C CYS A 280 16.13 36.54 -23.68
N ARG A 281 17.36 36.22 -24.06
CA ARG A 281 17.78 36.06 -25.45
C ARG A 281 18.53 34.75 -25.64
N SER A 282 18.48 34.21 -26.87
CA SER A 282 19.39 33.13 -27.29
C SER A 282 20.79 33.71 -27.54
N SER A 283 21.80 32.84 -27.57
CA SER A 283 23.18 33.20 -27.93
C SER A 283 23.27 33.85 -29.31
N ASP A 284 22.38 33.49 -30.23
CA ASP A 284 22.29 34.07 -31.58
C ASP A 284 21.21 35.16 -31.62
N ALA A 285 21.61 36.40 -31.91
CA ALA A 285 20.70 37.55 -31.99
C ALA A 285 19.67 37.43 -33.13
N VAL A 286 20.00 36.68 -34.18
CA VAL A 286 19.16 36.40 -35.35
C VAL A 286 19.26 34.91 -35.66
N THR A 287 18.14 34.22 -35.63
CA THR A 287 18.06 32.78 -35.97
C THR A 287 17.67 32.66 -37.43
N CYS A 288 18.55 32.05 -38.24
CA CYS A 288 18.29 31.80 -39.66
C CYS A 288 18.13 30.30 -39.92
N HIS A 289 17.07 29.92 -40.63
CA HIS A 289 16.80 28.56 -41.07
C HIS A 289 17.15 28.39 -42.54
N GLU A 290 18.04 27.45 -42.85
CA GLU A 290 18.37 27.03 -44.23
C GLU A 290 17.65 25.73 -44.64
N ASP A 291 17.25 24.92 -43.66
CA ASP A 291 16.43 23.71 -43.81
C ASP A 291 15.33 23.72 -42.72
N ALA A 292 14.13 23.25 -43.03
CA ALA A 292 12.87 23.41 -42.28
C ALA A 292 12.78 22.59 -40.96
N GLY A 293 13.85 22.50 -40.18
CA GLY A 293 13.87 21.80 -38.89
C GLY A 293 13.40 22.70 -37.73
N PRO A 294 12.59 22.18 -36.80
CA PRO A 294 12.16 22.98 -35.65
C PRO A 294 13.31 23.16 -34.65
N LYS A 295 13.33 24.31 -33.96
CA LYS A 295 14.31 24.62 -32.90
C LYS A 295 13.65 24.63 -31.52
N ILE A 296 14.37 24.14 -30.51
CA ILE A 296 13.89 24.04 -29.13
C ILE A 296 14.72 24.94 -28.22
N TYR A 297 14.05 25.77 -27.45
CA TYR A 297 14.62 26.64 -26.43
C TYR A 297 14.21 26.17 -25.04
N SER A 298 15.07 26.36 -24.05
CA SER A 298 14.77 26.07 -22.64
C SER A 298 14.95 27.32 -21.77
N LEU A 299 13.95 27.63 -20.94
CA LEU A 299 13.95 28.73 -19.98
C LEU A 299 13.68 28.19 -18.58
N ASN A 300 14.56 28.45 -17.61
CA ASN A 300 14.32 28.09 -16.21
C ASN A 300 13.78 29.29 -15.42
N LEU A 301 12.51 29.21 -14.99
CA LEU A 301 11.88 30.22 -14.15
C LEU A 301 12.12 29.91 -12.66
N LEU A 302 12.92 30.76 -12.00
CA LEU A 302 13.27 30.63 -10.58
C LEU A 302 12.34 31.39 -9.62
N GLU A 303 11.73 32.47 -10.10
CA GLU A 303 10.85 33.35 -9.32
C GLU A 303 9.46 33.40 -9.99
N MET A 304 8.41 33.64 -9.20
CA MET A 304 7.06 33.75 -9.72
C MET A 304 6.95 34.95 -10.67
N ALA A 305 6.49 34.69 -11.89
CA ALA A 305 6.25 35.72 -12.89
C ALA A 305 4.74 35.96 -13.05
N GLU A 306 4.37 37.19 -13.36
CA GLU A 306 3.01 37.53 -13.77
C GLU A 306 2.75 36.99 -15.16
N LYS A 307 3.72 37.14 -16.07
CA LYS A 307 3.52 36.85 -17.49
C LYS A 307 4.84 36.49 -18.16
N LEU A 308 4.78 35.49 -19.05
CA LEU A 308 5.86 35.15 -19.99
C LEU A 308 5.36 35.44 -21.42
N THR A 309 6.05 36.31 -22.14
CA THR A 309 5.69 36.71 -23.50
C THR A 309 6.79 36.29 -24.48
N VAL A 310 6.40 35.63 -25.57
CA VAL A 310 7.30 35.26 -26.67
C VAL A 310 6.89 36.00 -27.93
N THR A 311 7.84 36.72 -28.52
CA THR A 311 7.66 37.56 -29.71
C THR A 311 8.66 37.18 -30.80
N ALA A 312 8.23 37.26 -32.06
CA ALA A 312 9.14 37.25 -33.21
C ALA A 312 9.23 38.66 -33.80
N SER A 313 10.44 39.15 -34.06
CA SER A 313 10.71 40.41 -34.75
C SER A 313 11.69 40.22 -35.91
N ASP A 314 11.81 41.23 -36.76
CA ASP A 314 12.84 41.32 -37.81
C ASP A 314 12.88 40.10 -38.74
N VAL A 315 11.70 39.63 -39.16
CA VAL A 315 11.56 38.48 -40.07
C VAL A 315 12.00 38.88 -41.47
N GLN A 316 13.10 38.31 -41.96
CA GLN A 316 13.66 38.53 -43.29
C GLN A 316 13.65 37.24 -44.12
N ILE A 317 13.32 37.36 -45.40
CA ILE A 317 13.28 36.26 -46.37
C ILE A 317 14.38 36.50 -47.41
N ASN A 318 15.32 35.57 -47.55
CA ASN A 318 16.43 35.60 -48.53
C ASN A 318 17.24 36.91 -48.57
N GLN A 319 17.75 37.37 -47.42
CA GLN A 319 18.81 38.40 -47.22
C GLN A 319 18.80 39.69 -48.08
N THR A 320 17.84 39.92 -48.98
CA THR A 320 17.97 40.96 -50.01
C THR A 320 16.66 41.59 -50.49
N ASP A 321 15.47 41.07 -50.21
CA ASP A 321 14.25 41.80 -50.62
C ASP A 321 13.13 41.70 -49.59
N SER A 322 12.71 42.88 -49.11
CA SER A 322 11.41 43.13 -48.51
C SER A 322 10.32 42.98 -49.58
N LEU A 323 10.06 41.75 -50.01
CA LEU A 323 8.92 41.45 -50.88
C LEU A 323 7.64 41.53 -50.03
N ASN A 324 6.67 42.30 -50.55
CA ASN A 324 5.33 42.45 -50.01
C ASN A 324 4.76 41.10 -49.55
N HIS A 325 4.40 41.04 -48.25
CA HIS A 325 3.67 39.98 -47.55
C HIS A 325 3.46 38.66 -48.31
N PRO A 326 4.24 37.61 -48.03
CA PRO A 326 3.74 36.26 -48.24
C PRO A 326 2.65 36.02 -47.20
N SER A 327 1.39 36.17 -47.60
CA SER A 327 0.19 36.05 -46.74
C SER A 327 0.01 34.67 -46.08
N ASN A 328 0.89 33.70 -46.38
CA ASN A 328 0.80 32.32 -45.90
C ASN A 328 1.99 31.88 -45.03
N MET A 329 2.87 32.79 -44.58
CA MET A 329 3.97 32.39 -43.71
C MET A 329 3.53 32.31 -42.24
N THR A 330 3.64 31.12 -41.63
CA THR A 330 3.26 30.91 -40.23
C THR A 330 4.44 30.42 -39.41
N ILE A 331 4.86 31.21 -38.42
CA ILE A 331 5.86 30.81 -37.43
C ILE A 331 5.09 30.36 -36.20
N MET A 332 4.97 29.05 -36.03
CA MET A 332 4.25 28.45 -34.92
C MET A 332 5.18 28.27 -33.73
N CYS A 333 4.72 28.72 -32.56
CA CYS A 333 5.40 28.53 -31.30
C CYS A 333 4.56 27.62 -30.41
N TYR A 334 5.19 26.59 -29.85
CA TYR A 334 4.60 25.63 -28.93
C TYR A 334 5.38 25.68 -27.61
N ALA A 335 4.71 25.91 -26.49
CA ALA A 335 5.34 25.97 -25.17
C ALA A 335 4.76 24.90 -24.26
N ARG A 336 5.62 24.29 -23.44
CA ARG A 336 5.23 23.29 -22.44
C ARG A 336 6.11 23.36 -21.20
N GLN A 337 5.49 23.20 -20.03
CA GLN A 337 6.21 23.17 -18.76
C GLN A 337 6.77 21.77 -18.49
N GLY A 338 8.04 21.68 -18.13
CA GLY A 338 8.69 20.48 -17.59
C GLY A 338 8.95 19.36 -18.60
N ALA A 339 8.32 19.36 -19.77
CA ALA A 339 8.53 18.34 -20.81
C ALA A 339 8.68 18.98 -22.20
N LEU A 340 9.31 18.25 -23.12
CA LEU A 340 9.47 18.73 -24.49
C LEU A 340 8.11 18.88 -25.20
N PRO A 341 7.82 20.04 -25.82
CA PRO A 341 6.63 20.23 -26.63
C PRO A 341 6.80 19.60 -28.01
N SER A 342 5.67 19.18 -28.58
CA SER A 342 5.55 18.77 -29.99
C SER A 342 4.31 19.42 -30.62
N LYS A 343 4.17 19.30 -31.94
CA LYS A 343 2.97 19.78 -32.66
C LYS A 343 1.68 19.18 -32.10
N VAL A 344 1.75 17.95 -31.57
CA VAL A 344 0.59 17.22 -31.04
C VAL A 344 0.41 17.44 -29.54
N VAL A 345 1.50 17.52 -28.77
CA VAL A 345 1.46 17.63 -27.30
C VAL A 345 2.15 18.93 -26.85
N HIS A 346 1.36 19.91 -26.44
CA HIS A 346 1.81 21.22 -25.96
C HIS A 346 0.80 21.82 -24.98
N ASP A 347 1.24 22.74 -24.12
CA ASP A 347 0.36 23.45 -23.18
C ASP A 347 -0.22 24.71 -23.83
N TYR A 348 0.62 25.44 -24.58
CA TYR A 348 0.24 26.66 -25.28
C TYR A 348 0.78 26.64 -26.70
N SER A 349 0.00 27.16 -27.65
CA SER A 349 0.47 27.37 -29.02
C SER A 349 -0.05 28.67 -29.61
N ARG A 350 0.75 29.31 -30.46
CA ARG A 350 0.34 30.51 -31.20
C ARG A 350 1.22 30.75 -32.43
N ASN A 351 0.64 31.39 -33.45
CA ASN A 351 1.41 31.96 -34.55
C ASN A 351 2.05 33.27 -34.08
N ILE A 352 3.34 33.23 -33.76
CA ILE A 352 4.10 34.37 -33.22
C ILE A 352 4.43 35.45 -34.26
N TYR A 353 4.23 35.16 -35.55
CA TYR A 353 4.30 36.17 -36.60
C TYR A 353 3.09 37.11 -36.55
N ALA A 354 1.90 36.58 -36.25
CA ALA A 354 0.66 37.36 -36.19
C ALA A 354 0.47 38.08 -34.85
N ALA A 355 0.76 37.40 -33.74
CA ALA A 355 0.60 37.95 -32.40
C ALA A 355 1.49 37.23 -31.38
N PRO A 356 1.96 37.92 -30.32
CA PRO A 356 2.80 37.30 -29.30
C PRO A 356 2.11 36.13 -28.60
N LEU A 357 2.89 35.10 -28.27
CA LEU A 357 2.46 34.07 -27.34
C LEU A 357 2.57 34.62 -25.91
N VAL A 358 1.50 34.51 -25.14
CA VAL A 358 1.39 35.04 -23.79
C VAL A 358 0.97 33.92 -22.86
N ILE A 359 1.77 33.66 -21.83
CA ILE A 359 1.48 32.71 -20.77
C ILE A 359 1.29 33.50 -19.48
N GLU A 360 0.06 33.53 -18.98
CA GLU A 360 -0.32 34.22 -17.75
C GLU A 360 -0.02 33.32 -16.53
N ALA A 361 0.57 33.91 -15.48
CA ALA A 361 0.99 33.26 -14.24
C ALA A 361 1.68 31.89 -14.47
N PRO A 362 2.81 31.85 -15.21
CA PRO A 362 3.52 30.61 -15.50
C PRO A 362 4.02 29.96 -14.21
N ARG A 363 4.05 28.63 -14.20
CA ARG A 363 4.60 27.85 -13.10
C ARG A 363 6.15 27.87 -13.14
N LEU A 364 6.77 27.72 -11.97
CA LEU A 364 8.21 27.64 -11.75
C LEU A 364 8.81 26.40 -12.40
N GLY A 365 10.11 26.47 -12.67
CA GLY A 365 10.90 25.41 -13.29
C GLY A 365 11.12 25.61 -14.79
N PHE A 366 11.46 24.52 -15.48
CA PHE A 366 11.83 24.56 -16.89
C PHE A 366 10.60 24.69 -17.80
N TRP A 367 10.68 25.65 -18.72
CA TRP A 367 9.79 25.81 -19.86
C TRP A 367 10.56 25.47 -21.13
N TYR A 368 9.99 24.57 -21.92
CA TYR A 368 10.52 24.22 -23.23
C TYR A 368 9.64 24.84 -24.31
N ILE A 369 10.27 25.50 -25.27
CA ILE A 369 9.61 26.29 -26.31
C ILE A 369 10.12 25.81 -27.66
N LEU A 370 9.24 25.21 -28.46
CA LEU A 370 9.50 24.75 -29.82
C LEU A 370 8.98 25.80 -30.79
N VAL A 371 9.88 26.28 -31.66
CA VAL A 371 9.53 27.18 -32.76
C VAL A 371 9.68 26.41 -34.06
N ASP A 372 8.59 26.38 -34.82
CA ASP A 372 8.48 25.63 -36.06
C ASP A 372 7.88 26.49 -37.18
N LEU A 373 8.34 26.26 -38.42
CA LEU A 373 7.86 26.96 -39.60
C LEU A 373 6.87 26.06 -40.33
N VAL A 374 5.60 26.48 -40.39
CA VAL A 374 4.52 25.72 -41.02
C VAL A 374 4.12 26.42 -42.34
N ASN A 375 3.92 25.63 -43.39
CA ASN A 375 3.46 26.02 -44.75
C ASN A 375 4.46 26.69 -45.71
N LEU A 376 5.75 26.35 -45.66
CA LEU A 376 6.68 26.71 -46.76
C LEU A 376 6.85 25.64 -47.84
N THR A 377 6.47 24.39 -47.58
CA THR A 377 6.79 23.26 -48.48
C THR A 377 5.77 23.01 -49.58
N ASP A 378 4.47 23.18 -49.32
CA ASP A 378 3.45 22.61 -50.22
C ASP A 378 3.12 23.49 -51.44
N GLU A 379 3.35 24.81 -51.37
CA GLU A 379 3.15 25.73 -52.53
C GLU A 379 4.45 26.05 -53.28
N VAL A 380 5.64 25.90 -52.67
CA VAL A 380 6.92 26.38 -53.23
C VAL A 380 7.71 25.29 -53.96
N GLU A 381 7.49 24.00 -53.67
CA GLU A 381 8.14 22.90 -54.42
C GLU A 381 7.79 22.88 -55.93
N ARG A 382 6.83 23.70 -56.39
CA ARG A 382 6.49 23.83 -57.81
C ARG A 382 7.23 24.94 -58.55
N VAL A 383 7.93 25.86 -57.88
CA VAL A 383 8.51 27.05 -58.54
C VAL A 383 9.91 27.36 -57.99
N GLN A 384 10.93 26.92 -58.74
CA GLN A 384 12.37 27.19 -58.57
C GLN A 384 13.08 26.59 -57.35
N GLY A 385 14.07 25.73 -57.62
CA GLY A 385 14.93 25.04 -56.64
C GLY A 385 15.94 25.90 -55.87
N ASN A 386 15.56 27.11 -55.42
CA ASN A 386 16.35 27.87 -54.45
C ASN A 386 15.80 27.62 -53.03
N LYS A 387 16.65 27.10 -52.14
CA LYS A 387 16.33 26.95 -50.71
C LYS A 387 16.03 28.33 -50.10
N ILE A 388 14.82 28.52 -49.58
CA ILE A 388 14.42 29.78 -48.93
C ILE A 388 15.05 29.83 -47.54
N LYS A 389 15.88 30.85 -47.28
CA LYS A 389 16.44 31.14 -45.96
C LYS A 389 15.58 32.17 -45.23
N ILE A 390 15.03 31.78 -44.09
CA ILE A 390 14.22 32.67 -43.23
C ILE A 390 15.02 33.01 -41.99
N CYS A 391 15.19 34.29 -41.72
CA CYS A 391 15.83 34.80 -40.52
C CYS A 391 14.82 35.56 -39.66
N TYR A 392 14.78 35.31 -38.35
CA TYR A 392 13.97 36.08 -37.41
C TYR A 392 14.70 36.25 -36.07
N SER A 393 14.33 37.26 -35.30
CA SER A 393 14.78 37.45 -33.92
C SER A 393 13.67 37.06 -32.95
N LEU A 394 14.02 36.33 -31.88
CA LEU A 394 13.08 35.96 -30.82
C LEU A 394 13.32 36.79 -29.57
N GLY A 395 12.27 37.43 -29.08
CA GLY A 395 12.25 38.12 -27.79
C GLY A 395 11.44 37.34 -26.77
N PHE A 396 12.06 37.00 -25.65
CA PHE A 396 11.40 36.36 -24.50
C PHE A 396 11.38 37.35 -23.33
N ASP A 397 10.19 37.85 -22.98
CA ASP A 397 10.03 38.82 -21.90
C ASP A 397 9.29 38.18 -20.73
N VAL A 398 9.92 38.16 -19.56
CA VAL A 398 9.34 37.70 -18.30
C VAL A 398 9.01 38.92 -17.45
N VAL A 399 7.72 39.12 -17.15
CA VAL A 399 7.26 40.20 -16.27
C VAL A 399 7.20 39.68 -14.84
N GLN A 400 8.03 40.24 -13.97
CA GLN A 400 8.06 39.93 -12.55
C GLN A 400 7.52 41.09 -11.73
N CYS A 401 6.74 40.78 -10.70
CA CYS A 401 6.27 41.78 -9.75
C CYS A 401 7.34 42.12 -8.70
N PRO A 402 7.29 43.33 -8.12
CA PRO A 402 8.07 43.65 -6.92
C PRO A 402 7.82 42.63 -5.80
N VAL A 403 8.78 42.49 -4.88
CA VAL A 403 8.75 41.47 -3.83
C VAL A 403 7.43 41.48 -3.05
N ASP A 404 6.85 42.63 -2.72
CA ASP A 404 5.61 42.64 -1.90
C ASP A 404 4.31 42.71 -2.74
N LYS A 405 4.40 42.47 -4.05
CA LYS A 405 3.29 42.61 -5.00
C LYS A 405 3.08 41.38 -5.89
N ALA A 406 1.83 41.13 -6.29
CA ALA A 406 1.46 40.02 -7.15
C ALA A 406 0.15 40.28 -7.93
N GLY A 407 -0.19 39.31 -8.78
CA GLY A 407 -1.40 39.30 -9.58
C GLY A 407 -1.35 40.24 -10.79
N SER A 408 -2.50 40.46 -11.42
CA SER A 408 -2.61 41.26 -12.64
C SER A 408 -2.08 42.68 -12.44
N ARG A 409 -1.14 43.11 -13.28
CA ARG A 409 -0.45 44.40 -13.21
C ARG A 409 0.28 44.66 -11.89
N CYS A 410 0.60 43.61 -11.13
CA CYS A 410 1.23 43.69 -9.82
C CYS A 410 0.49 44.60 -8.80
N SER A 411 -0.85 44.63 -8.86
CA SER A 411 -1.65 45.53 -8.03
C SER A 411 -1.80 45.06 -6.58
N TRP A 412 -1.80 43.75 -6.36
CA TRP A 412 -2.21 43.12 -5.11
C TRP A 412 -1.03 42.86 -4.18
N GLU A 413 -1.26 42.86 -2.86
CA GLU A 413 -0.23 42.55 -1.87
C GLU A 413 0.11 41.06 -1.87
N ARG A 414 1.41 40.79 -1.69
CA ARG A 414 1.99 39.45 -1.62
C ARG A 414 2.81 39.35 -0.34
N TYR A 415 2.57 38.30 0.44
CA TYR A 415 3.28 38.03 1.69
C TYR A 415 4.03 36.71 1.60
N ASP A 416 5.34 36.77 1.85
CA ASP A 416 6.13 35.58 2.14
C ASP A 416 5.86 35.11 3.56
N VAL A 417 5.63 33.81 3.73
CA VAL A 417 5.21 33.23 4.99
C VAL A 417 6.35 32.39 5.58
N GLN A 418 6.81 32.77 6.77
CA GLN A 418 7.87 32.08 7.48
C GLN A 418 7.38 30.75 8.03
N THR A 419 8.19 29.70 7.85
CA THR A 419 7.96 28.40 8.48
C THR A 419 8.42 28.43 9.93
N VAL A 420 7.50 28.14 10.86
CA VAL A 420 7.83 27.99 12.29
C VAL A 420 7.54 26.56 12.71
N LEU A 421 8.59 25.86 13.13
CA LEU A 421 8.50 24.46 13.57
C LEU A 421 7.72 24.36 14.89
N LYS A 422 6.79 23.41 14.95
CA LYS A 422 5.96 23.18 16.12
C LYS A 422 6.78 22.46 17.20
N ARG A 423 7.14 23.18 18.28
CA ARG A 423 7.80 22.58 19.46
C ARG A 423 6.74 21.97 20.37
N SER A 424 6.56 20.65 20.29
CA SER A 424 5.72 19.89 21.23
C SER A 424 6.60 19.21 22.30
N PRO A 425 6.09 18.94 23.53
CA PRO A 425 6.85 18.27 24.60
C PRO A 425 7.10 16.77 24.37
N SER A 426 6.33 16.13 23.50
CA SER A 426 6.51 14.77 22.98
C SER A 426 7.40 14.81 21.72
N PRO A 427 7.98 13.69 21.23
CA PRO A 427 8.74 13.70 19.98
C PRO A 427 7.84 14.22 18.86
N SER A 428 7.99 15.50 18.51
CA SER A 428 7.25 16.13 17.43
C SER A 428 7.58 15.36 16.16
N ALA A 429 6.57 14.87 15.46
CA ALA A 429 6.78 14.27 14.16
C ALA A 429 7.56 15.29 13.30
N PRO A 430 8.61 14.86 12.59
CA PRO A 430 9.49 15.79 11.90
C PRO A 430 8.68 16.63 10.91
N PHE A 431 9.12 17.85 10.62
CA PHE A 431 8.47 18.79 9.69
C PHE A 431 7.07 19.31 10.05
N GLU A 432 6.51 19.03 11.23
CA GLU A 432 5.29 19.76 11.65
C GLU A 432 5.60 21.25 11.87
N SER A 433 4.83 22.11 11.20
CA SER A 433 5.04 23.56 11.23
C SER A 433 3.75 24.34 11.12
N PHE A 434 3.77 25.57 11.60
CA PHE A 434 2.78 26.59 11.28
C PHE A 434 3.46 27.72 10.50
N TYR A 435 2.69 28.42 9.69
CA TYR A 435 3.20 29.41 8.77
C TYR A 435 2.72 30.81 9.18
N LEU A 436 3.66 31.74 9.39
CA LEU A 436 3.38 33.12 9.79
C LEU A 436 3.79 34.14 8.73
N PRO A 437 2.93 35.09 8.35
CA PRO A 437 3.28 36.10 7.35
C PRO A 437 4.39 37.02 7.89
N ILE A 438 5.43 37.23 7.08
CA ILE A 438 6.51 38.17 7.41
C ILE A 438 6.00 39.58 7.13
N SER A 439 5.50 40.26 8.17
CA SER A 439 4.98 41.62 8.05
C SER A 439 5.08 42.36 9.38
N ASN A 440 5.37 43.67 9.31
CA ASN A 440 5.34 44.55 10.48
C ASN A 440 3.91 44.79 11.01
N LYS A 441 2.88 44.35 10.27
CA LYS A 441 1.47 44.58 10.58
C LYS A 441 0.88 43.56 11.56
N VAL A 442 1.57 42.45 11.86
CA VAL A 442 1.04 41.33 12.66
C VAL A 442 2.07 40.86 13.70
N SER A 443 1.59 40.49 14.90
CA SER A 443 2.46 39.94 15.96
C SER A 443 2.92 38.51 15.63
N PRO A 444 4.22 38.18 15.79
CA PRO A 444 4.78 36.87 15.43
C PRO A 444 4.50 35.75 16.46
N HIS A 445 3.66 35.99 17.48
CA HIS A 445 3.57 35.11 18.65
C HIS A 445 2.45 34.05 18.60
N SER A 446 1.52 34.12 17.64
CA SER A 446 0.39 33.18 17.54
C SER A 446 0.28 32.55 16.16
N ALA A 447 0.04 31.24 16.10
CA ALA A 447 -0.19 30.50 14.85
C ALA A 447 -1.43 30.98 14.07
N ASN A 448 -2.37 31.61 14.78
CA ASN A 448 -3.52 32.29 14.18
C ASN A 448 -3.17 33.77 14.02
N PHE A 449 -3.30 34.30 12.81
CA PHE A 449 -3.06 35.72 12.52
C PHE A 449 -4.33 36.40 12.00
N PRO A 450 -4.54 37.70 12.33
CA PRO A 450 -5.65 38.47 11.79
C PRO A 450 -5.43 38.78 10.30
N LEU A 451 -6.48 38.67 9.49
CA LEU A 451 -6.41 38.91 8.05
C LEU A 451 -6.58 40.38 7.68
N GLU A 452 -7.43 41.13 8.38
CA GLU A 452 -7.81 42.50 8.00
C GLU A 452 -6.60 43.44 7.76
N PRO A 453 -5.52 43.43 8.56
CA PRO A 453 -4.34 44.27 8.32
C PRO A 453 -3.55 43.89 7.05
N LEU A 454 -3.71 42.66 6.56
CA LEU A 454 -2.97 42.08 5.44
C LEU A 454 -3.76 42.12 4.13
N LEU A 455 -5.04 42.50 4.15
CA LEU A 455 -5.87 42.56 2.95
C LEU A 455 -5.42 43.69 2.03
N SER A 456 -5.41 43.41 0.73
CA SER A 456 -5.10 44.41 -0.29
C SER A 456 -6.25 45.39 -0.48
N ASN A 457 -5.93 46.68 -0.49
CA ASN A 457 -6.89 47.72 -0.85
C ASN A 457 -7.23 47.64 -2.35
N GLY A 458 -8.51 47.76 -2.69
CA GLY A 458 -8.95 47.84 -4.09
C GLY A 458 -8.27 48.99 -4.83
N ALA A 459 -7.89 48.77 -6.09
CA ALA A 459 -7.29 49.82 -6.91
C ALA A 459 -8.34 50.89 -7.25
N SER A 460 -8.14 52.13 -6.76
CA SER A 460 -8.98 53.28 -7.10
C SER A 460 -8.98 53.52 -8.61
N GLY A 461 -10.06 53.12 -9.30
CA GLY A 461 -10.29 53.48 -10.71
C GLY A 461 -10.84 52.39 -11.62
N ILE A 462 -11.03 51.15 -11.17
CA ILE A 462 -11.68 50.09 -11.97
C ILE A 462 -12.85 49.52 -11.18
N SER A 463 -13.99 49.38 -11.84
CA SER A 463 -15.33 49.07 -11.34
C SER A 463 -15.53 47.65 -10.78
N ASP A 464 -14.46 46.98 -10.32
CA ASP A 464 -14.57 45.66 -9.72
C ASP A 464 -14.26 45.76 -8.22
N ASP A 465 -15.28 45.63 -7.38
CA ASP A 465 -15.25 45.65 -5.92
C ASP A 465 -14.46 44.47 -5.29
N ILE A 466 -13.59 43.81 -6.07
CA ILE A 466 -12.99 42.51 -5.76
C ILE A 466 -11.47 42.61 -5.75
N SER A 467 -10.89 42.23 -4.62
CA SER A 467 -9.46 42.27 -4.34
C SER A 467 -8.87 40.88 -4.13
N TRP A 468 -7.58 40.75 -4.42
CA TRP A 468 -6.79 39.56 -4.16
C TRP A 468 -5.68 39.85 -3.15
N THR A 469 -5.33 38.87 -2.33
CA THR A 469 -4.16 38.92 -1.44
C THR A 469 -3.45 37.56 -1.52
N TYR A 470 -2.14 37.55 -1.70
CA TYR A 470 -1.38 36.31 -1.95
C TYR A 470 -0.46 35.96 -0.78
N PHE A 471 -0.44 34.68 -0.41
CA PHE A 471 0.47 34.11 0.59
C PHE A 471 1.34 33.04 -0.06
N LEU A 472 2.66 33.16 0.06
CA LEU A 472 3.61 32.18 -0.47
C LEU A 472 4.19 31.36 0.68
N ILE A 473 4.13 30.04 0.50
CA ILE A 473 4.57 29.07 1.49
C ILE A 473 5.55 28.11 0.82
N ASP A 474 6.72 27.92 1.42
CA ASP A 474 7.67 26.91 0.98
C ASP A 474 7.53 25.63 1.82
N ILE A 475 7.33 24.50 1.15
CA ILE A 475 7.19 23.20 1.78
C ILE A 475 8.47 22.40 1.58
N PRO A 476 9.16 21.98 2.66
CA PRO A 476 10.36 21.18 2.55
C PRO A 476 10.14 19.91 1.72
N SER A 477 11.09 19.56 0.85
CA SER A 477 11.00 18.38 -0.01
C SER A 477 10.82 17.07 0.77
N GLY A 478 11.42 16.95 1.96
CA GLY A 478 11.26 15.80 2.85
C GLY A 478 9.92 15.71 3.59
N ALA A 479 9.06 16.73 3.46
CA ALA A 479 7.72 16.76 4.04
C ALA A 479 6.63 16.28 3.07
N ALA A 480 7.01 15.79 1.88
CA ALA A 480 6.11 15.13 0.94
C ALA A 480 5.44 13.93 1.62
N GLY A 481 4.12 13.99 1.83
CA GLY A 481 3.37 13.03 2.66
C GLY A 481 2.82 13.59 3.98
N GLY A 482 3.05 14.89 4.26
CA GLY A 482 2.24 15.68 5.20
C GLY A 482 1.03 16.33 4.51
N ASN A 483 0.21 17.03 5.29
CA ASN A 483 -1.03 17.67 4.82
C ASN A 483 -1.03 19.15 5.19
N ILE A 484 -1.38 20.02 4.25
CA ILE A 484 -1.62 21.43 4.58
C ILE A 484 -3.02 21.55 5.16
N HIS A 485 -3.13 22.16 6.33
CA HIS A 485 -4.39 22.55 6.93
C HIS A 485 -4.53 24.07 6.81
N VAL A 486 -5.64 24.52 6.24
CA VAL A 486 -6.02 25.93 6.19
C VAL A 486 -7.29 26.09 7.02
N HIS A 487 -7.22 26.95 8.03
CA HIS A 487 -8.34 27.26 8.91
C HIS A 487 -8.60 28.76 8.93
N LEU A 488 -9.84 29.16 8.66
CA LEU A 488 -10.33 30.53 8.84
C LEU A 488 -11.50 30.54 9.82
N SER A 489 -11.54 31.53 10.69
CA SER A 489 -12.62 31.72 11.67
C SER A 489 -12.93 33.20 11.84
N SER A 490 -14.21 33.56 11.82
CA SER A 490 -14.73 34.91 12.06
C SER A 490 -16.00 34.86 12.88
N ASP A 491 -16.31 35.91 13.65
CA ASP A 491 -17.60 36.01 14.34
C ASP A 491 -18.77 36.26 13.38
N ALA A 492 -18.46 36.77 12.17
CA ALA A 492 -19.40 37.07 11.09
C ALA A 492 -19.30 36.03 9.95
N LYS A 493 -20.20 36.15 8.96
CA LYS A 493 -20.21 35.28 7.79
C LYS A 493 -18.96 35.50 6.94
N LEU A 494 -18.24 34.43 6.62
CA LEU A 494 -17.05 34.46 5.77
C LEU A 494 -17.44 34.72 4.31
N ASN A 495 -16.92 35.80 3.75
CA ASN A 495 -17.08 36.18 2.33
C ASN A 495 -15.71 36.13 1.61
N TYR A 496 -15.00 35.03 1.78
CA TYR A 496 -13.66 34.82 1.22
C TYR A 496 -13.65 33.59 0.32
N GLU A 497 -13.03 33.71 -0.85
CA GLU A 497 -12.68 32.58 -1.71
C GLU A 497 -11.16 32.35 -1.63
N ILE A 498 -10.74 31.09 -1.60
CA ILE A 498 -9.32 30.71 -1.49
C ILE A 498 -8.96 29.84 -2.67
N TYR A 499 -7.90 30.20 -3.37
CA TYR A 499 -7.34 29.46 -4.50
C TYR A 499 -5.89 29.10 -4.19
N ALA A 500 -5.51 27.85 -4.40
CA ALA A 500 -4.18 27.34 -4.18
C ALA A 500 -3.56 26.84 -5.49
N LYS A 501 -2.29 27.15 -5.72
CA LYS A 501 -1.54 26.67 -6.89
C LYS A 501 -0.09 26.35 -6.50
N PHE A 502 0.39 25.22 -6.97
CA PHE A 502 1.76 24.76 -6.80
C PHE A 502 2.66 25.40 -7.86
N GLY A 503 3.77 25.98 -7.41
CA GLY A 503 4.79 26.56 -8.27
C GLY A 503 4.33 27.77 -9.08
N GLY A 504 3.16 28.37 -8.85
CA GLY A 504 2.73 29.54 -9.62
C GLY A 504 1.62 30.32 -8.91
N LEU A 505 1.28 31.50 -9.42
CA LEU A 505 0.21 32.32 -8.85
C LEU A 505 -1.17 31.80 -9.28
N PRO A 506 -2.10 31.59 -8.34
CA PRO A 506 -3.47 31.21 -8.67
C PRO A 506 -4.21 32.37 -9.32
N THR A 507 -5.03 32.07 -10.32
CA THR A 507 -5.96 33.00 -10.97
C THR A 507 -7.33 32.31 -11.11
N LEU A 508 -8.37 33.06 -11.47
CA LEU A 508 -9.71 32.48 -11.69
C LEU A 508 -9.71 31.36 -12.74
N ASN A 509 -8.83 31.45 -13.72
CA ASN A 509 -8.74 30.49 -14.83
C ASN A 509 -7.64 29.43 -14.61
N SER A 510 -6.83 29.54 -13.55
CA SER A 510 -5.68 28.66 -13.33
C SER A 510 -5.41 28.46 -11.83
N TRP A 511 -5.82 27.31 -11.31
CA TRP A 511 -5.66 26.89 -9.92
C TRP A 511 -5.51 25.37 -9.84
N ASP A 512 -4.93 24.85 -8.75
CA ASP A 512 -4.85 23.40 -8.49
C ASP A 512 -5.94 22.95 -7.50
N TYR A 513 -6.22 23.76 -6.47
CA TYR A 513 -7.36 23.57 -5.57
C TYR A 513 -8.02 24.91 -5.26
N PHE A 514 -9.32 24.91 -4.99
CA PHE A 514 -10.03 26.10 -4.59
C PHE A 514 -11.21 25.81 -3.67
N TYR A 515 -11.60 26.84 -2.93
CA TYR A 515 -12.83 26.92 -2.17
C TYR A 515 -13.47 28.28 -2.46
N ALA A 516 -14.68 28.29 -3.04
CA ALA A 516 -15.47 29.50 -3.21
C ALA A 516 -16.67 29.52 -2.26
N ASN A 517 -17.42 28.41 -2.20
CA ASN A 517 -18.49 28.19 -1.24
C ASN A 517 -18.66 26.68 -0.98
N ARG A 518 -19.61 26.31 -0.10
CA ARG A 518 -19.88 24.89 0.23
C ARG A 518 -20.24 24.02 -0.99
N THR A 519 -20.91 24.58 -2.00
CA THR A 519 -21.35 23.84 -3.20
C THR A 519 -20.35 23.88 -4.35
N SER A 520 -19.43 24.84 -4.33
CA SER A 520 -18.44 25.15 -5.35
C SER A 520 -17.06 25.18 -4.69
N SER A 521 -16.47 24.00 -4.60
CA SER A 521 -15.14 23.76 -4.06
C SER A 521 -14.51 22.55 -4.73
N SER A 522 -13.22 22.32 -4.47
CA SER A 522 -12.49 21.14 -4.93
C SER A 522 -12.82 19.85 -4.17
N SER A 523 -13.98 19.76 -3.51
CA SER A 523 -14.40 18.60 -2.71
C SER A 523 -14.51 17.29 -3.49
N GLY A 524 -14.56 17.33 -4.83
CA GLY A 524 -14.50 16.14 -5.69
C GLY A 524 -13.09 15.56 -5.91
N SER A 525 -12.04 16.29 -5.54
CA SER A 525 -10.65 15.83 -5.73
C SER A 525 -10.21 14.88 -4.62
N MET A 526 -9.52 13.79 -4.98
CA MET A 526 -8.99 12.80 -4.01
C MET A 526 -7.94 13.37 -3.04
N PHE A 527 -7.46 14.60 -3.23
CA PHE A 527 -6.45 15.22 -2.35
C PHE A 527 -6.98 16.46 -1.63
N PHE A 528 -8.28 16.75 -1.71
CA PHE A 528 -8.89 17.89 -1.05
C PHE A 528 -10.06 17.45 -0.17
N LYS A 529 -9.96 17.76 1.12
CA LYS A 529 -11.02 17.48 2.09
C LYS A 529 -11.47 18.77 2.76
N LEU A 530 -12.76 19.09 2.59
CA LEU A 530 -13.44 20.13 3.36
C LEU A 530 -14.01 19.50 4.64
N TYR A 531 -13.69 20.07 5.80
CA TYR A 531 -14.30 19.75 7.10
C TYR A 531 -15.42 20.75 7.39
N ASP A 532 -16.31 20.43 8.33
CA ASP A 532 -17.57 21.13 8.59
C ASP A 532 -17.38 22.66 8.66
N SER A 533 -17.62 23.31 7.52
CA SER A 533 -17.34 24.72 7.34
C SER A 533 -18.61 25.49 7.65
N SER A 534 -18.85 25.87 8.91
CA SER A 534 -20.00 26.73 9.26
C SER A 534 -19.97 28.03 8.44
N GLU A 535 -21.04 28.82 8.42
CA GLU A 535 -20.97 30.14 7.75
C GLU A 535 -19.87 31.05 8.32
N LYS A 536 -19.36 30.72 9.51
CA LYS A 536 -18.36 31.46 10.29
C LYS A 536 -16.96 30.84 10.27
N THR A 537 -16.86 29.55 9.96
CA THR A 537 -15.62 28.79 10.03
C THR A 537 -15.38 28.04 8.74
N LEU A 538 -14.14 28.06 8.25
CA LEU A 538 -13.70 27.30 7.10
C LEU A 538 -12.49 26.48 7.53
N SER A 539 -12.55 25.16 7.35
CA SER A 539 -11.41 24.27 7.57
C SER A 539 -11.33 23.28 6.42
N PHE A 540 -10.19 23.26 5.74
CA PHE A 540 -9.93 22.25 4.72
C PHE A 540 -8.47 21.80 4.75
N TYR A 541 -8.25 20.60 4.21
CA TYR A 541 -6.94 20.01 4.06
C TYR A 541 -6.62 19.73 2.60
N ILE A 542 -5.38 20.02 2.21
CA ILE A 542 -4.75 19.50 1.00
C ILE A 542 -3.87 18.34 1.43
N LEU A 543 -4.21 17.14 0.97
CA LEU A 543 -3.62 15.88 1.42
C LEU A 543 -2.38 15.50 0.61
N TYR A 544 -1.36 15.00 1.31
CA TYR A 544 -0.07 14.57 0.75
C TYR A 544 0.49 15.61 -0.23
N VAL A 545 0.90 16.74 0.33
CA VAL A 545 1.32 17.90 -0.44
C VAL A 545 2.67 17.70 -1.13
N ARG A 546 2.83 18.35 -2.28
CA ARG A 546 4.10 18.37 -3.02
C ARG A 546 5.10 19.29 -2.31
N GLY A 547 6.34 18.86 -2.21
CA GLY A 547 7.44 19.72 -1.74
C GLY A 547 7.73 20.83 -2.75
N GLY A 548 8.02 22.04 -2.26
CA GLY A 548 8.26 23.25 -3.03
C GLY A 548 7.29 24.38 -2.68
N ILE A 549 7.27 25.42 -3.52
CA ILE A 549 6.55 26.66 -3.24
C ILE A 549 5.08 26.54 -3.63
N TRP A 550 4.19 26.84 -2.70
CA TRP A 550 2.75 26.97 -2.87
C TRP A 550 2.32 28.42 -2.75
N SER A 551 1.38 28.84 -3.60
CA SER A 551 0.75 30.16 -3.50
C SER A 551 -0.74 30.01 -3.18
N PHE A 552 -1.19 30.71 -2.14
CA PHE A 552 -2.59 30.83 -1.75
C PHE A 552 -3.08 32.24 -2.06
N GLY A 553 -4.01 32.36 -3.00
CA GLY A 553 -4.70 33.59 -3.35
C GLY A 553 -6.03 33.68 -2.62
N LEU A 554 -6.16 34.66 -1.73
CA LEU A 554 -7.39 35.01 -1.05
C LEU A 554 -8.11 36.09 -1.85
N ARG A 555 -9.28 35.76 -2.40
CA ARG A 555 -10.15 36.69 -3.11
C ARG A 555 -11.25 37.17 -2.17
N HIS A 556 -11.43 38.47 -2.07
CA HIS A 556 -12.37 39.10 -1.16
C HIS A 556 -12.98 40.36 -1.76
N SER A 557 -14.15 40.75 -1.28
CA SER A 557 -14.70 42.07 -1.60
C SER A 557 -13.94 43.15 -0.83
N ASN A 558 -13.84 44.35 -1.41
CA ASN A 558 -13.21 45.48 -0.76
C ASN A 558 -13.99 45.83 0.53
N PRO A 559 -13.34 45.94 1.70
CA PRO A 559 -14.04 46.32 2.92
C PRO A 559 -14.58 47.75 2.75
N SER A 560 -15.89 47.90 2.58
CA SER A 560 -16.52 49.22 2.63
C SER A 560 -16.21 49.85 3.98
N SER A 561 -15.74 51.09 3.98
CA SER A 561 -15.22 51.82 5.15
C SER A 561 -16.17 51.97 6.36
N ASN A 562 -17.42 51.48 6.24
CA ASN A 562 -18.50 51.72 7.19
C ASN A 562 -19.16 50.44 7.75
N THR A 563 -18.68 49.24 7.42
CA THR A 563 -19.18 48.00 8.04
C THR A 563 -18.16 47.49 9.04
N SER A 564 -18.55 47.40 10.32
CA SER A 564 -17.78 46.73 11.38
C SER A 564 -17.60 45.25 11.04
N THR A 565 -16.61 44.93 10.21
CA THR A 565 -16.24 43.55 9.88
C THR A 565 -15.61 42.92 11.11
N SER A 566 -16.27 41.90 11.66
CA SER A 566 -15.70 41.08 12.73
C SER A 566 -14.32 40.56 12.32
N PRO A 567 -13.33 40.59 13.23
CA PRO A 567 -11.97 40.18 12.90
C PRO A 567 -11.96 38.72 12.44
N THR A 568 -11.32 38.47 11.31
CA THR A 568 -11.15 37.16 10.70
C THR A 568 -9.74 36.68 10.99
N THR A 569 -9.64 35.49 11.57
CA THR A 569 -8.37 34.85 11.86
C THR A 569 -8.10 33.76 10.83
N MET A 570 -6.87 33.68 10.35
CA MET A 570 -6.39 32.61 9.47
C MET A 570 -5.23 31.89 10.14
N SER A 571 -5.17 30.58 9.95
CA SER A 571 -3.98 29.78 10.21
C SER A 571 -3.73 28.80 9.08
N ILE A 572 -2.44 28.63 8.78
CA ILE A 572 -1.96 27.66 7.81
C ILE A 572 -0.91 26.82 8.53
N SER A 573 -1.11 25.51 8.55
CA SER A 573 -0.19 24.55 9.18
C SER A 573 0.11 23.38 8.26
N LEU A 574 1.27 22.77 8.47
CA LEU A 574 1.66 21.48 7.91
C LEU A 574 1.55 20.44 9.02
N GLU A 575 0.59 19.53 8.84
CA GLU A 575 0.22 18.52 9.83
C GLU A 575 0.43 17.11 9.29
N ARG A 576 0.74 16.16 10.18
CA ARG A 576 0.96 14.77 9.76
C ARG A 576 -0.31 13.99 9.51
N CYS A 577 -1.27 14.06 10.41
CA CYS A 577 -2.56 13.38 10.26
C CYS A 577 -3.70 14.39 10.36
N PRO A 578 -4.64 14.42 9.39
CA PRO A 578 -5.78 15.33 9.43
C PRO A 578 -6.62 15.12 10.69
N GLU A 579 -7.06 16.22 11.33
CA GLU A 579 -7.92 16.20 12.53
C GLU A 579 -7.44 15.24 13.64
N LYS A 580 -6.13 14.96 13.72
CA LYS A 580 -5.56 13.96 14.62
C LYS A 580 -6.29 12.60 14.53
N CYS A 581 -6.62 12.18 13.31
CA CYS A 581 -7.37 10.96 13.02
C CYS A 581 -8.79 10.95 13.60
N SER A 582 -9.44 12.11 13.61
CA SER A 582 -10.82 12.32 14.10
C SER A 582 -11.07 11.77 15.52
N SER A 583 -10.02 11.63 16.33
CA SER A 583 -10.05 10.95 17.65
C SER A 583 -10.48 9.47 17.63
N HIS A 584 -10.55 8.84 16.45
CA HIS A 584 -10.92 7.44 16.23
C HIS A 584 -9.73 6.59 15.80
N GLY A 585 -8.50 7.04 16.08
CA GLY A 585 -7.29 6.35 15.68
C GLY A 585 -6.03 6.98 16.24
N SER A 586 -4.89 6.43 15.84
CA SER A 586 -3.57 6.95 16.16
C SER A 586 -2.83 7.36 14.89
N CYS A 587 -2.12 8.48 14.94
CA CYS A 587 -1.29 8.93 13.83
C CYS A 587 0.02 8.14 13.82
N GLN A 588 0.27 7.41 12.74
CA GLN A 588 1.50 6.65 12.52
C GLN A 588 2.29 7.27 11.36
N SER A 589 3.59 7.05 11.34
CA SER A 589 4.47 7.53 10.27
C SER A 589 5.42 6.42 9.86
N ASP A 590 5.52 6.22 8.57
CA ASP A 590 6.38 5.22 7.95
C ASP A 590 7.24 5.88 6.88
N VAL A 591 8.29 5.18 6.48
CA VAL A 591 9.22 5.63 5.45
C VAL A 591 8.96 4.84 4.17
N ASP A 592 9.11 5.50 3.02
CA ASP A 592 9.02 4.85 1.72
C ASP A 592 10.10 3.76 1.55
N ALA A 593 9.97 2.94 0.49
CA ALA A 593 10.89 1.83 0.25
C ALA A 593 12.35 2.29 0.01
N SER A 594 12.57 3.56 -0.34
CA SER A 594 13.91 4.14 -0.49
C SER A 594 14.55 4.59 0.84
N GLY A 595 13.76 4.74 1.91
CA GLY A 595 14.22 5.22 3.20
C GLY A 595 14.38 6.75 3.30
N LEU A 596 13.87 7.52 2.33
CA LEU A 596 14.16 8.95 2.16
C LEU A 596 12.93 9.87 2.33
N THR A 597 11.71 9.35 2.26
CA THR A 597 10.48 10.13 2.42
C THR A 597 9.63 9.58 3.54
N LEU A 598 9.29 10.45 4.49
CA LEU A 598 8.38 10.15 5.59
C LEU A 598 6.95 10.54 5.21
N TYR A 599 6.06 9.55 5.20
CA TYR A 599 4.62 9.78 5.07
C TYR A 599 3.91 9.40 6.36
N SER A 600 2.80 10.06 6.63
CA SER A 600 1.99 9.81 7.81
C SER A 600 0.59 9.36 7.42
N TYR A 601 -0.01 8.53 8.26
CA TYR A 601 -1.36 8.01 8.04
C TYR A 601 -2.04 7.71 9.37
N CYS A 602 -3.36 7.64 9.31
CA CYS A 602 -4.16 7.26 10.46
C CYS A 602 -4.33 5.74 10.53
N SER A 603 -3.95 5.18 11.67
CA SER A 603 -4.26 3.80 12.06
C SER A 603 -5.52 3.83 12.92
N CYS A 604 -6.66 3.44 12.33
CA CYS A 604 -7.98 3.62 12.92
C CYS A 604 -8.34 2.53 13.91
N ASP A 605 -9.29 2.84 14.79
CA ASP A 605 -9.91 1.88 15.69
C ASP A 605 -10.71 0.80 14.91
N ARG A 606 -11.41 -0.06 15.63
CA ARG A 606 -12.13 -1.19 15.03
C ARG A 606 -13.43 -0.80 14.34
N ASN A 607 -13.99 0.36 14.67
CA ASN A 607 -15.31 0.77 14.22
C ASN A 607 -15.22 1.75 13.04
N HIS A 608 -14.08 2.43 12.91
CA HIS A 608 -13.87 3.49 11.93
C HIS A 608 -12.79 3.15 10.90
N GLY A 609 -12.83 3.87 9.79
CA GLY A 609 -11.85 3.79 8.72
C GLY A 609 -11.81 5.07 7.89
N GLY A 610 -11.08 5.04 6.79
CA GLY A 610 -10.78 6.24 5.98
C GLY A 610 -9.43 6.85 6.33
N PHE A 611 -8.94 7.76 5.49
CA PHE A 611 -7.62 8.38 5.65
C PHE A 611 -7.47 9.17 6.96
N ASP A 612 -8.57 9.63 7.55
CA ASP A 612 -8.66 10.38 8.81
C ASP A 612 -9.49 9.66 9.89
N CYS A 613 -9.90 8.40 9.68
CA CYS A 613 -10.78 7.65 10.59
C CYS A 613 -12.16 8.26 10.83
N SER A 614 -12.67 9.10 9.91
CA SER A 614 -14.00 9.71 10.04
C SER A 614 -15.15 8.79 9.61
N VAL A 615 -14.88 7.71 8.89
CA VAL A 615 -15.92 6.83 8.32
C VAL A 615 -16.25 5.71 9.29
N GLU A 616 -17.45 5.72 9.87
CA GLU A 616 -17.97 4.60 10.67
C GLU A 616 -18.27 3.40 9.75
N LEU A 617 -17.48 2.34 9.87
CA LEU A 617 -17.61 1.10 9.10
C LEU A 617 -18.45 0.04 9.84
N VAL A 618 -18.34 0.02 11.16
CA VAL A 618 -19.08 -0.91 12.03
C VAL A 618 -19.70 -0.12 13.17
N SER A 619 -21.02 -0.13 13.24
CA SER A 619 -21.71 0.55 14.35
C SER A 619 -21.31 -0.02 15.70
N HIS A 620 -21.27 0.82 16.74
CA HIS A 620 -20.97 0.38 18.10
C HIS A 620 -21.86 -0.79 18.56
N ARG A 621 -23.16 -0.76 18.23
CA ARG A 621 -24.09 -1.87 18.54
C ARG A 621 -23.70 -3.17 17.84
N ALA A 622 -23.31 -3.09 16.57
CA ALA A 622 -22.85 -4.25 15.81
C ALA A 622 -21.54 -4.80 16.40
N HIS A 623 -20.58 -3.94 16.75
CA HIS A 623 -19.32 -4.35 17.40
C HIS A 623 -19.56 -5.07 18.74
N VAL A 624 -20.50 -4.60 19.56
CA VAL A 624 -20.90 -5.30 20.79
C VAL A 624 -21.45 -6.69 20.51
N TRP A 625 -22.32 -6.85 19.51
CA TRP A 625 -22.83 -8.18 19.12
C TRP A 625 -21.74 -9.10 18.56
N GLN A 626 -20.80 -8.57 17.78
CA GLN A 626 -19.64 -9.32 17.30
C GLN A 626 -18.78 -9.80 18.48
N SER A 627 -18.51 -8.91 19.45
CA SER A 627 -17.78 -9.22 20.68
C SER A 627 -18.46 -10.33 21.48
N ILE A 628 -19.76 -10.17 21.76
CA ILE A 628 -20.54 -11.15 22.53
C ILE A 628 -20.55 -12.49 21.81
N SER A 629 -20.76 -12.51 20.49
CA SER A 629 -20.80 -13.75 19.71
C SER A 629 -19.48 -14.51 19.78
N LEU A 630 -18.34 -13.83 19.63
CA LEU A 630 -17.01 -14.45 19.69
C LEU A 630 -16.69 -14.94 21.10
N ILE A 631 -16.86 -14.11 22.13
CA ILE A 631 -16.51 -14.46 23.50
C ILE A 631 -17.46 -15.53 24.06
N ALA A 632 -18.78 -15.34 23.93
CA ALA A 632 -19.76 -16.26 24.51
C ALA A 632 -19.78 -17.64 23.83
N SER A 633 -19.40 -17.74 22.55
CA SER A 633 -19.32 -19.02 21.85
C SER A 633 -18.37 -20.02 22.55
N ASN A 634 -17.34 -19.53 23.22
CA ASN A 634 -16.37 -20.33 23.97
C ASN A 634 -16.95 -20.97 25.25
N ALA A 635 -18.10 -20.48 25.73
CA ALA A 635 -18.81 -21.13 26.83
C ALA A 635 -19.25 -22.56 26.48
N ALA A 636 -19.32 -22.93 25.19
CA ALA A 636 -19.55 -24.31 24.76
C ALA A 636 -18.52 -25.31 25.33
N ALA A 637 -17.31 -24.85 25.67
CA ALA A 637 -16.28 -25.66 26.32
C ALA A 637 -16.68 -26.18 27.72
N VAL A 638 -17.66 -25.54 28.37
CA VAL A 638 -18.19 -25.97 29.67
C VAL A 638 -18.85 -27.35 29.55
N LEU A 639 -19.47 -27.69 28.42
CA LEU A 639 -20.14 -28.98 28.22
C LEU A 639 -19.15 -30.17 28.31
N PRO A 640 -18.08 -30.26 27.49
CA PRO A 640 -17.12 -31.33 27.61
C PRO A 640 -16.35 -31.28 28.93
N ALA A 641 -16.03 -30.09 29.47
CA ALA A 641 -15.37 -29.95 30.76
C ALA A 641 -16.20 -30.52 31.92
N TYR A 642 -17.49 -30.18 31.98
CA TYR A 642 -18.41 -30.69 32.99
C TYR A 642 -18.53 -32.22 32.92
N TRP A 643 -18.66 -32.78 31.71
CA TRP A 643 -18.72 -34.23 31.53
C TRP A 643 -17.43 -34.93 31.96
N ALA A 644 -16.26 -34.38 31.58
CA ALA A 644 -14.97 -34.91 31.99
C ALA A 644 -14.82 -34.92 33.52
N LEU A 645 -15.21 -33.83 34.19
CA LEU A 645 -15.20 -33.72 35.65
C LEU A 645 -16.11 -34.77 36.30
N ARG A 646 -17.34 -34.96 35.79
CA ARG A 646 -18.29 -35.95 36.31
C ARG A 646 -17.78 -37.39 36.16
N ASN A 647 -16.97 -37.66 35.15
CA ASN A 647 -16.33 -38.96 34.92
C ASN A 647 -14.92 -39.07 35.53
N LYS A 648 -14.53 -38.13 36.42
CA LYS A 648 -13.21 -38.10 37.10
C LYS A 648 -12.01 -38.07 36.15
N ALA A 649 -12.20 -37.53 34.94
CA ALA A 649 -11.16 -37.35 33.94
C ALA A 649 -10.52 -35.96 34.09
N PHE A 650 -9.64 -35.83 35.10
CA PHE A 650 -9.13 -34.53 35.53
C PHE A 650 -8.25 -33.83 34.48
N ALA A 651 -7.47 -34.57 33.70
CA ALA A 651 -6.61 -33.98 32.67
C ALA A 651 -7.44 -33.32 31.56
N GLU A 652 -8.45 -34.04 31.08
CA GLU A 652 -9.42 -33.57 30.09
C GLU A 652 -10.24 -32.39 30.63
N TRP A 653 -10.69 -32.45 31.89
CA TRP A 653 -11.41 -31.35 32.52
C TRP A 653 -10.57 -30.06 32.55
N VAL A 654 -9.32 -30.13 33.01
CA VAL A 654 -8.42 -28.98 33.03
C VAL A 654 -8.20 -28.45 31.61
N LEU A 655 -7.94 -29.33 30.64
CA LEU A 655 -7.70 -28.96 29.24
C LEU A 655 -8.90 -28.23 28.61
N PHE A 656 -10.12 -28.75 28.73
CA PHE A 656 -11.29 -28.08 28.16
C PHE A 656 -11.60 -26.76 28.87
N THR A 657 -11.42 -26.71 30.20
CA THR A 657 -11.63 -25.49 30.97
C THR A 657 -10.62 -24.42 30.59
N SER A 658 -9.33 -24.76 30.52
CA SER A 658 -8.28 -23.82 30.13
C SER A 658 -8.42 -23.40 28.67
N SER A 659 -8.75 -24.33 27.77
CA SER A 659 -9.01 -24.03 26.34
C SER A 659 -10.13 -23.00 26.20
N GLY A 660 -11.28 -23.21 26.83
CA GLY A 660 -12.40 -22.28 26.77
C GLY A 660 -12.09 -20.91 27.36
N ILE A 661 -11.40 -20.86 28.51
CA ILE A 661 -11.03 -19.59 29.17
C ILE A 661 -9.99 -18.83 28.34
N SER A 662 -8.90 -19.50 27.94
CA SER A 662 -7.84 -18.87 27.15
C SER A 662 -8.36 -18.38 25.81
N SER A 663 -9.25 -19.15 25.15
CA SER A 663 -9.90 -18.72 23.91
C SER A 663 -10.81 -17.51 24.14
N ALA A 664 -11.65 -17.52 25.18
CA ALA A 664 -12.51 -16.37 25.50
C ALA A 664 -11.69 -15.10 25.79
N LEU A 665 -10.59 -15.22 26.53
CA LEU A 665 -9.66 -14.12 26.81
C LEU A 665 -8.94 -13.64 25.56
N TYR A 666 -8.53 -14.56 24.69
CA TYR A 666 -7.96 -14.23 23.38
C TYR A 666 -8.97 -13.44 22.54
N HIS A 667 -10.20 -13.92 22.39
CA HIS A 667 -11.23 -13.23 21.60
C HIS A 667 -11.67 -11.90 22.21
N ALA A 668 -11.66 -11.76 23.54
CA ALA A 668 -11.86 -10.47 24.19
C ALA A 668 -10.74 -9.46 23.86
N CYS A 669 -9.51 -9.94 23.70
CA CYS A 669 -8.37 -9.12 23.27
C CYS A 669 -8.41 -8.85 21.76
N ASP A 670 -8.77 -9.86 20.97
CA ASP A 670 -8.90 -9.81 19.51
C ASP A 670 -10.04 -8.89 19.06
N VAL A 671 -11.08 -8.69 19.87
CA VAL A 671 -12.12 -7.69 19.59
C VAL A 671 -11.78 -6.30 20.15
N GLY A 672 -10.68 -6.18 20.89
CA GLY A 672 -10.22 -4.92 21.48
C GLY A 672 -11.01 -4.46 22.69
N THR A 673 -11.78 -5.36 23.32
CA THR A 673 -12.51 -5.01 24.53
C THR A 673 -11.59 -4.99 25.74
N TRP A 674 -10.74 -6.01 25.89
CA TRP A 674 -9.82 -6.13 27.03
C TRP A 674 -8.76 -7.21 26.79
N CYS A 675 -7.50 -6.95 27.14
CA CYS A 675 -6.40 -7.91 27.02
C CYS A 675 -5.78 -8.20 28.39
N ALA A 676 -5.85 -9.45 28.86
CA ALA A 676 -5.21 -9.89 30.10
C ALA A 676 -3.68 -10.01 29.98
N LEU A 677 -3.21 -10.41 28.80
CA LEU A 677 -1.82 -10.64 28.43
C LEU A 677 -1.58 -10.08 27.01
N THR A 678 -0.33 -10.13 26.53
CA THR A 678 -0.01 -9.71 25.16
C THR A 678 -0.76 -10.58 24.14
N PHE A 679 -1.15 -9.97 23.02
CA PHE A 679 -1.93 -10.64 21.97
C PHE A 679 -1.28 -11.95 21.49
N HIS A 680 0.05 -11.95 21.28
CA HIS A 680 0.80 -13.14 20.86
C HIS A 680 0.69 -14.30 21.86
N VAL A 681 0.76 -14.01 23.16
CA VAL A 681 0.66 -15.05 24.20
C VAL A 681 -0.75 -15.62 24.28
N LEU A 682 -1.78 -14.77 24.20
CA LEU A 682 -3.17 -15.20 24.18
C LEU A 682 -3.49 -16.04 22.93
N GLN A 683 -2.99 -15.62 21.77
CA GLN A 683 -3.12 -16.35 20.51
C GLN A 683 -2.47 -17.73 20.62
N PHE A 684 -1.22 -17.80 21.09
CA PHE A 684 -0.52 -19.07 21.31
C PHE A 684 -1.34 -20.01 22.21
N MET A 685 -1.84 -19.50 23.34
CA MET A 685 -2.62 -20.31 24.29
C MET A 685 -3.93 -20.82 23.69
N ASP A 686 -4.66 -19.99 22.93
CA ASP A 686 -5.90 -20.39 22.25
C ASP A 686 -5.65 -21.55 21.28
N PHE A 687 -4.68 -21.41 20.37
CA PHE A 687 -4.38 -22.45 19.38
C PHE A 687 -3.80 -23.71 20.02
N TRP A 688 -2.84 -23.59 20.93
CA TRP A 688 -2.19 -24.74 21.57
C TRP A 688 -3.18 -25.58 22.39
N LEU A 689 -3.98 -24.93 23.25
CA LEU A 689 -4.96 -25.63 24.09
C LEU A 689 -6.10 -26.21 23.26
N SER A 690 -6.52 -25.53 22.19
CA SER A 690 -7.50 -26.07 21.24
C SER A 690 -6.99 -27.33 20.53
N PHE A 691 -5.73 -27.35 20.09
CA PHE A 691 -5.11 -28.55 19.50
C PHE A 691 -5.04 -29.71 20.51
N MET A 692 -4.64 -29.41 21.75
CA MET A 692 -4.63 -30.38 22.83
C MET A 692 -6.03 -30.91 23.14
N ALA A 693 -7.05 -30.06 23.16
CA ALA A 693 -8.44 -30.44 23.41
C ALA A 693 -8.96 -31.42 22.35
N VAL A 694 -8.71 -31.15 21.07
CA VAL A 694 -9.12 -32.05 19.96
C VAL A 694 -8.45 -33.42 20.09
N VAL A 695 -7.13 -33.47 20.29
CA VAL A 695 -6.41 -34.74 20.39
C VAL A 695 -6.78 -35.49 21.68
N SER A 696 -7.05 -34.76 22.76
CA SER A 696 -7.47 -35.31 24.03
C SER A 696 -8.85 -35.97 23.96
N THR A 697 -9.80 -35.40 23.20
CA THR A 697 -11.08 -36.05 22.90
C THR A 697 -10.87 -37.46 22.33
N PHE A 698 -9.93 -37.60 21.40
CA PHE A 698 -9.61 -38.87 20.77
C PHE A 698 -8.91 -39.85 21.71
N ILE A 699 -7.93 -39.39 22.50
CA ILE A 699 -7.24 -40.22 23.49
C ILE A 699 -8.20 -40.72 24.56
N TYR A 700 -9.16 -39.89 25.00
CA TYR A 700 -10.17 -40.27 25.99
C TYR A 700 -11.02 -41.47 25.54
N LEU A 701 -11.31 -41.60 24.24
CA LEU A 701 -12.07 -42.72 23.68
C LEU A 701 -11.27 -44.04 23.67
N THR A 702 -9.95 -43.97 23.83
CA THR A 702 -9.08 -45.15 23.92
C THR A 702 -9.16 -45.81 25.31
N THR A 703 -8.71 -47.06 25.37
CA THR A 703 -8.63 -47.93 26.57
C THR A 703 -7.19 -48.05 27.08
N ILE A 704 -6.33 -47.13 26.67
CA ILE A 704 -4.91 -47.12 27.04
C ILE A 704 -4.77 -46.91 28.56
N ASN A 705 -3.79 -47.57 29.18
CA ASN A 705 -3.48 -47.40 30.60
C ASN A 705 -3.13 -45.93 30.91
N GLU A 706 -3.49 -45.46 32.10
CA GLU A 706 -3.27 -44.07 32.52
C GLU A 706 -1.80 -43.63 32.44
N THR A 707 -0.85 -44.53 32.72
CA THR A 707 0.60 -44.26 32.57
C THR A 707 0.96 -43.92 31.13
N SER A 708 0.49 -44.71 30.17
CA SER A 708 0.76 -44.49 28.75
C SER A 708 0.01 -43.27 28.21
N LYS A 709 -1.20 -42.98 28.69
CA LYS A 709 -1.92 -41.74 28.36
C LYS A 709 -1.12 -40.50 28.76
N ARG A 710 -0.53 -40.48 29.96
CA ARG A 710 0.32 -39.37 30.41
C ARG A 710 1.50 -39.16 29.46
N THR A 711 2.19 -40.23 29.07
CA THR A 711 3.31 -40.14 28.12
C THR A 711 2.85 -39.59 26.77
N ILE A 712 1.73 -40.08 26.23
CA ILE A 712 1.17 -39.61 24.97
C ILE A 712 0.79 -38.13 25.07
N TYR A 713 0.13 -37.71 26.15
CA TYR A 713 -0.22 -36.30 26.37
C TYR A 713 1.00 -35.40 26.41
N THR A 714 2.09 -35.79 27.07
CA THR A 714 3.32 -34.99 27.12
C THR A 714 3.97 -34.84 25.75
N ILE A 715 4.07 -35.93 24.97
CA ILE A 715 4.64 -35.88 23.61
C ILE A 715 3.81 -34.96 22.72
N ILE A 716 2.49 -35.12 22.76
CA ILE A 716 1.57 -34.34 21.94
C ILE A 716 1.59 -32.87 22.36
N ALA A 717 1.66 -32.57 23.66
CA ALA A 717 1.76 -31.20 24.16
C ALA A 717 3.00 -30.46 23.62
N ILE A 718 4.15 -31.14 23.55
CA ILE A 718 5.37 -30.55 22.98
C ILE A 718 5.21 -30.32 21.47
N LEU A 719 4.69 -31.31 20.74
CA LEU A 719 4.49 -31.21 19.29
C LEU A 719 3.48 -30.11 18.95
N THR A 720 2.33 -30.05 19.63
CA THR A 720 1.29 -29.05 19.38
C THR A 720 1.73 -27.66 19.82
N ALA A 721 2.57 -27.52 20.85
CA ALA A 721 3.16 -26.23 21.23
C ALA A 721 4.09 -25.70 20.14
N LEU A 722 4.98 -26.55 19.61
CA LEU A 722 5.86 -26.18 18.50
C LEU A 722 5.05 -25.81 17.23
N MET A 723 3.95 -26.50 16.97
CA MET A 723 3.05 -26.17 15.87
C MET A 723 2.31 -24.84 16.07
N ALA A 724 1.89 -24.55 17.30
CA ALA A 724 1.23 -23.28 17.63
C ALA A 724 2.18 -22.08 17.49
N GLU A 725 3.47 -22.26 17.81
CA GLU A 725 4.49 -21.22 17.65
C GLU A 725 4.89 -21.01 16.17
N THR A 726 5.00 -22.09 15.38
CA THR A 726 5.50 -22.05 13.98
C THR A 726 4.41 -21.74 12.93
N GLY A 727 3.62 -20.70 13.18
CA GLY A 727 2.56 -20.22 12.27
C GLY A 727 1.17 -20.72 12.68
N PRO A 728 0.56 -20.14 13.74
CA PRO A 728 -0.64 -20.66 14.39
C PRO A 728 -1.86 -20.77 13.46
N THR A 729 -1.96 -19.89 12.47
CA THR A 729 -3.11 -19.76 11.56
C THR A 729 -3.01 -20.60 10.28
N ARG A 730 -1.93 -21.37 10.10
CA ARG A 730 -1.78 -22.22 8.91
C ARG A 730 -2.82 -23.34 8.93
N SER A 731 -3.65 -23.41 7.89
CA SER A 731 -4.66 -24.47 7.72
C SER A 731 -4.05 -25.89 7.72
N SER A 732 -2.78 -26.03 7.33
CA SER A 732 -2.02 -27.29 7.40
C SER A 732 -1.91 -27.85 8.83
N ASN A 733 -1.84 -26.98 9.84
CA ASN A 733 -1.65 -27.40 11.22
C ASN A 733 -2.88 -28.12 11.76
N ILE A 734 -4.08 -27.68 11.39
CA ILE A 734 -5.34 -28.33 11.78
C ILE A 734 -5.44 -29.74 11.18
N VAL A 735 -5.09 -29.89 9.90
CA VAL A 735 -5.07 -31.20 9.22
C VAL A 735 -4.10 -32.14 9.93
N LEU A 736 -2.92 -31.65 10.30
CA LEU A 736 -1.90 -32.43 10.99
C LEU A 736 -2.36 -32.83 12.40
N VAL A 737 -3.02 -31.94 13.14
CA VAL A 737 -3.62 -32.24 14.46
C VAL A 737 -4.71 -33.31 14.35
N LEU A 738 -5.57 -33.25 13.33
CA LEU A 738 -6.57 -34.29 13.07
C LEU A 738 -5.92 -35.64 12.75
N VAL A 739 -4.88 -35.65 11.91
CA VAL A 739 -4.12 -36.86 11.59
C VAL A 739 -3.45 -37.44 12.84
N ILE A 740 -2.88 -36.61 13.71
CA ILE A 740 -2.32 -37.04 15.01
C ILE A 740 -3.43 -37.66 15.88
N GLY A 741 -4.60 -37.01 15.98
CA GLY A 741 -5.73 -37.51 16.76
C GLY A 741 -6.24 -38.88 16.27
N VAL A 742 -6.42 -39.03 14.95
CA VAL A 742 -6.81 -40.32 14.34
C VAL A 742 -5.72 -41.37 14.53
N SER A 743 -4.44 -41.00 14.37
CA SER A 743 -3.32 -41.92 14.60
C SER A 743 -3.27 -42.38 16.06
N ALA A 744 -3.52 -41.49 17.03
CA ALA A 744 -3.58 -41.82 18.44
C ALA A 744 -4.72 -42.80 18.76
N LEU A 745 -5.90 -42.64 18.13
CA LEU A 745 -6.99 -43.62 18.21
C LEU A 745 -6.57 -44.99 17.67
N LEU A 746 -5.97 -45.01 16.47
CA LEU A 746 -5.54 -46.24 15.82
C LEU A 746 -4.47 -46.96 16.65
N VAL A 747 -3.49 -46.24 17.18
CA VAL A 747 -2.47 -46.77 18.09
C VAL A 747 -3.10 -47.29 19.37
N GLY A 748 -4.08 -46.58 19.94
CA GLY A 748 -4.82 -47.05 21.10
C GLY A 748 -5.55 -48.37 20.87
N TRP A 749 -6.20 -48.51 19.71
CA TRP A 749 -6.83 -49.78 19.30
C TRP A 749 -5.80 -50.88 19.05
N LEU A 750 -4.66 -50.58 18.46
CA LEU A 750 -3.57 -51.55 18.24
C LEU A 750 -2.94 -52.04 19.54
N ILE A 751 -2.79 -51.16 20.55
CA ILE A 751 -2.27 -51.54 21.87
C ILE A 751 -3.23 -52.50 22.57
N GLU A 752 -4.53 -52.18 22.59
CA GLU A 752 -5.57 -53.07 23.15
C GLU A 752 -5.64 -54.41 22.43
N PHE A 753 -5.53 -54.38 21.10
CA PHE A 753 -5.45 -55.58 20.28
C PHE A 753 -4.26 -56.47 20.64
N SER A 754 -3.10 -55.84 20.88
CA SER A 754 -1.87 -56.55 21.24
C SER A 754 -1.91 -57.12 22.66
N SER A 755 -2.57 -56.45 23.62
CA SER A 755 -2.72 -56.96 24.99
C SER A 755 -3.67 -58.17 25.05
N HIS A 756 -4.77 -58.15 24.28
CA HIS A 756 -5.68 -59.29 24.18
C HIS A 756 -5.04 -60.49 23.47
N ARG A 757 -4.16 -60.26 22.48
CA ARG A 757 -3.35 -61.33 21.87
C ARG A 757 -2.36 -61.97 22.84
N ARG A 758 -1.84 -61.21 23.81
CA ARG A 758 -0.86 -61.71 24.80
C ARG A 758 -1.52 -62.59 25.88
N SER A 759 -2.82 -62.42 26.11
CA SER A 759 -3.64 -63.30 26.98
C SER A 759 -3.98 -64.65 26.33
N PHE A 760 -4.01 -64.72 24.99
CA PHE A 760 -3.94 -65.99 24.27
C PHE A 760 -2.48 -66.45 24.20
N SER A 761 -2.02 -67.10 25.28
CA SER A 761 -0.73 -67.77 25.31
C SER A 761 -0.64 -68.73 24.11
N PHE A 762 0.30 -68.46 23.20
CA PHE A 762 0.59 -69.32 22.07
C PHE A 762 1.20 -70.61 22.62
N SER A 763 0.43 -71.68 22.73
CA SER A 763 1.02 -73.00 22.89
C SER A 763 1.77 -73.34 21.60
N SER A 764 3.00 -73.83 21.78
CA SER A 764 3.98 -74.16 20.74
C SER A 764 3.58 -75.41 19.95
N GLU A 765 2.40 -75.40 19.30
CA GLU A 765 1.98 -76.49 18.42
C GLU A 765 1.04 -75.99 17.31
N PHE A 766 1.56 -75.08 16.47
CA PHE A 766 0.83 -74.54 15.32
C PHE A 766 1.28 -75.23 14.02
N TYR A 767 0.82 -76.47 13.79
CA TYR A 767 0.93 -77.13 12.49
C TYR A 767 -0.22 -76.72 11.54
N LEU A 768 0.14 -76.06 10.44
CA LEU A 768 -0.45 -76.08 9.09
C LEU A 768 -1.97 -76.31 8.92
N ASN A 769 -2.82 -75.33 9.28
CA ASN A 769 -4.18 -75.31 8.70
C ASN A 769 -4.74 -73.90 8.42
N TRP A 770 -4.64 -73.46 7.16
CA TRP A 770 -5.10 -72.15 6.66
C TRP A 770 -6.61 -71.92 6.85
N ARG A 771 -7.43 -72.98 6.78
CA ARG A 771 -8.89 -72.87 6.96
C ARG A 771 -9.30 -72.60 8.41
N ILE A 772 -8.60 -73.17 9.39
CA ILE A 772 -8.84 -72.92 10.82
C ILE A 772 -8.40 -71.48 11.17
N ARG A 773 -7.29 -71.01 10.58
CA ARG A 773 -6.82 -69.63 10.71
C ARG A 773 -7.83 -68.61 10.16
N TRP A 774 -8.51 -68.92 9.04
CA TRP A 774 -9.57 -68.08 8.48
C TRP A 774 -10.85 -68.07 9.33
N GLN A 775 -11.27 -69.22 9.85
CA GLN A 775 -12.43 -69.30 10.75
C GLN A 775 -12.18 -68.62 12.09
N SER A 776 -10.98 -68.75 12.65
CA SER A 776 -10.57 -68.07 13.89
C SER A 776 -10.43 -66.56 13.68
N MET A 777 -9.93 -66.11 12.52
CA MET A 777 -9.92 -64.69 12.13
C MET A 777 -11.34 -64.13 11.91
N LYS A 778 -12.25 -64.91 11.32
CA LYS A 778 -13.65 -64.49 11.13
C LYS A 778 -14.41 -64.41 12.45
N ALA A 779 -14.24 -65.39 13.34
CA ALA A 779 -14.83 -65.37 14.68
C ALA A 779 -14.26 -64.21 15.52
N TRP A 780 -12.96 -63.97 15.43
CA TRP A 780 -12.29 -62.90 16.15
C TRP A 780 -12.65 -61.50 15.61
N THR A 781 -12.77 -61.32 14.28
CA THR A 781 -13.27 -60.05 13.69
C THR A 781 -14.72 -59.79 14.06
N VAL A 782 -15.58 -60.80 14.09
CA VAL A 782 -16.96 -60.68 14.56
C VAL A 782 -17.03 -60.34 16.05
N ASN A 783 -16.16 -60.90 16.89
CA ASN A 783 -16.06 -60.53 18.30
C ASN A 783 -15.53 -59.11 18.48
N LEU A 784 -14.52 -58.69 17.71
CA LEU A 784 -14.03 -57.30 17.68
C LEU A 784 -15.14 -56.32 17.31
N ILE A 785 -15.90 -56.63 16.27
CA ILE A 785 -17.05 -55.82 15.83
C ILE A 785 -18.11 -55.76 16.94
N LYS A 786 -18.44 -56.88 17.59
CA LYS A 786 -19.38 -56.91 18.73
C LYS A 786 -18.88 -56.08 19.92
N THR A 787 -17.59 -56.13 20.23
CA THR A 787 -16.97 -55.36 21.31
C THR A 787 -16.98 -53.86 20.98
N ILE A 788 -16.65 -53.47 19.75
CA ILE A 788 -16.71 -52.07 19.31
C ILE A 788 -18.15 -51.55 19.33
N ILE A 789 -19.12 -52.36 18.88
CA ILE A 789 -20.54 -51.98 18.88
C ILE A 789 -21.08 -51.78 20.30
N LYS A 790 -20.68 -52.62 21.26
CA LYS A 790 -21.09 -52.50 22.67
C LYS A 790 -20.37 -51.37 23.43
N ARG A 791 -19.19 -50.97 22.97
CA ARG A 791 -18.35 -49.95 23.62
C ARG A 791 -18.86 -48.53 23.43
N PHE A 792 -19.57 -48.27 22.33
CA PHE A 792 -20.00 -46.93 21.99
C PHE A 792 -21.51 -46.82 21.79
N ARG A 793 -22.07 -45.70 22.26
CA ARG A 793 -23.42 -45.27 21.92
C ARG A 793 -23.39 -44.59 20.56
N TRP A 794 -23.68 -45.35 19.50
CA TRP A 794 -23.55 -44.91 18.11
C TRP A 794 -24.30 -43.63 17.75
N GLY A 795 -25.44 -43.34 18.40
CA GLY A 795 -26.16 -42.09 18.20
C GLY A 795 -25.32 -40.85 18.56
N PHE A 796 -24.56 -40.92 19.65
CA PHE A 796 -23.66 -39.84 20.07
C PHE A 796 -22.42 -39.74 19.17
N ILE A 797 -21.89 -40.87 18.67
CA ILE A 797 -20.80 -40.86 17.68
C ILE A 797 -21.24 -40.16 16.39
N LEU A 798 -22.40 -40.55 15.86
CA LEU A 798 -22.93 -39.95 14.63
C LEU A 798 -23.16 -38.45 14.80
N ALA A 799 -23.80 -38.04 15.90
CA ALA A 799 -24.00 -36.63 16.21
C ALA A 799 -22.67 -35.88 16.39
N GLY A 800 -21.66 -36.51 17.01
CA GLY A 800 -20.32 -35.95 17.15
C GLY A 800 -19.64 -35.67 15.81
N PHE A 801 -19.74 -36.59 14.85
CA PHE A 801 -19.24 -36.40 13.49
C PHE A 801 -20.00 -35.33 12.71
N VAL A 802 -21.32 -35.23 12.87
CA VAL A 802 -22.12 -34.15 12.26
C VAL A 802 -21.67 -32.78 12.78
N ALA A 803 -21.48 -32.64 14.10
CA ALA A 803 -20.96 -31.42 14.69
C ALA A 803 -19.52 -31.11 14.23
N LEU A 804 -18.67 -32.13 14.08
CA LEU A 804 -17.31 -31.97 13.55
C LEU A 804 -17.32 -31.48 12.10
N ALA A 805 -18.22 -32.00 11.26
CA ALA A 805 -18.40 -31.56 9.88
C ALA A 805 -18.88 -30.11 9.82
N MET A 806 -19.79 -29.70 10.71
CA MET A 806 -20.21 -28.30 10.83
C MET A 806 -19.07 -27.36 11.25
N ALA A 807 -18.18 -27.81 12.14
CA ALA A 807 -16.97 -27.07 12.47
C ALA A 807 -16.08 -26.90 11.22
N ALA A 808 -15.82 -27.97 10.47
CA ALA A 808 -15.03 -27.90 9.24
C ALA A 808 -15.64 -26.96 8.18
N ILE A 809 -16.96 -27.00 7.97
CA ILE A 809 -17.66 -26.11 7.05
C ILE A 809 -17.52 -24.65 7.50
N SER A 810 -17.73 -24.39 8.79
CA SER A 810 -17.63 -23.03 9.35
C SER A 810 -16.24 -22.43 9.12
N TRP A 811 -15.20 -23.23 9.31
CA TRP A 811 -13.82 -22.84 9.02
C TRP A 811 -13.61 -22.50 7.54
N THR A 812 -14.11 -23.32 6.61
CA THR A 812 -13.95 -23.07 5.16
C THR A 812 -14.71 -21.85 4.64
N ARG A 813 -15.71 -21.37 5.39
CA ARG A 813 -16.54 -20.21 5.03
C ARG A 813 -16.09 -18.91 5.72
N GLU A 814 -15.11 -19.00 6.61
CA GLU A 814 -14.57 -17.87 7.36
C GLU A 814 -13.81 -16.91 6.43
N ASN A 815 -14.18 -15.63 6.43
CA ASN A 815 -13.45 -14.54 5.77
C ASN A 815 -13.40 -13.32 6.71
N SER A 816 -12.60 -12.29 6.41
CA SER A 816 -12.39 -11.16 7.33
C SER A 816 -13.68 -10.44 7.77
N GLN A 817 -14.69 -10.36 6.89
CA GLN A 817 -15.98 -9.73 7.19
C GLN A 817 -16.95 -10.66 7.96
N THR A 818 -16.87 -11.96 7.72
CA THR A 818 -17.78 -12.97 8.27
C THR A 818 -17.19 -13.75 9.45
N TYR A 819 -15.95 -13.41 9.83
CA TYR A 819 -15.16 -14.02 10.89
C TYR A 819 -15.94 -14.17 12.18
N TRP A 820 -16.52 -13.07 12.69
CA TRP A 820 -17.25 -13.04 13.96
C TRP A 820 -18.41 -14.04 14.03
N PHE A 821 -19.01 -14.41 12.89
CA PHE A 821 -20.13 -15.34 12.84
C PHE A 821 -19.64 -16.79 12.65
N TRP A 822 -18.84 -17.04 11.61
CA TRP A 822 -18.40 -18.39 11.28
C TRP A 822 -17.39 -18.94 12.30
N HIS A 823 -16.53 -18.09 12.85
CA HIS A 823 -15.59 -18.50 13.88
C HIS A 823 -16.30 -18.83 15.21
N SER A 824 -17.32 -18.06 15.59
CA SER A 824 -18.19 -18.42 16.71
C SER A 824 -18.92 -19.75 16.49
N ALA A 825 -19.44 -19.98 15.29
CA ALA A 825 -20.09 -21.25 14.93
C ALA A 825 -19.09 -22.42 14.98
N TRP A 826 -17.82 -22.18 14.61
CA TRP A 826 -16.74 -23.16 14.73
C TRP A 826 -16.52 -23.56 16.19
N HIS A 827 -16.38 -22.62 17.12
CA HIS A 827 -16.21 -22.88 18.57
C HIS A 827 -17.35 -23.72 19.14
N VAL A 828 -18.59 -23.30 18.88
CA VAL A 828 -19.78 -24.04 19.34
C VAL A 828 -19.76 -25.46 18.79
N SER A 829 -19.47 -25.62 17.49
CA SER A 829 -19.50 -26.92 16.83
C SER A 829 -18.39 -27.87 17.31
N ILE A 830 -17.16 -27.38 17.51
CA ILE A 830 -16.01 -28.21 17.90
C ILE A 830 -16.09 -28.68 19.36
N TYR A 831 -16.52 -27.80 20.29
CA TYR A 831 -16.73 -28.19 21.68
C TYR A 831 -17.94 -29.10 21.84
N THR A 832 -19.03 -28.85 21.09
CA THR A 832 -20.19 -29.75 21.06
C THR A 832 -19.82 -31.12 20.50
N SER A 833 -19.01 -31.18 19.44
CA SER A 833 -18.48 -32.43 18.90
C SER A 833 -17.70 -33.20 19.95
N SER A 834 -16.78 -32.53 20.66
CA SER A 834 -16.01 -33.14 21.75
C SER A 834 -16.91 -33.68 22.88
N PHE A 835 -17.92 -32.91 23.30
CA PHE A 835 -18.90 -33.35 24.28
C PHE A 835 -19.66 -34.61 23.85
N LEU A 836 -20.16 -34.65 22.60
CA LEU A 836 -20.88 -35.80 22.08
C LEU A 836 -19.98 -37.04 21.98
N PHE A 837 -18.72 -36.88 21.56
CA PHE A 837 -17.75 -37.98 21.60
C PHE A 837 -17.52 -38.48 23.02
N LEU A 838 -17.30 -37.60 23.99
CA LEU A 838 -17.15 -37.96 25.40
C LEU A 838 -18.37 -38.73 25.94
N CYS A 839 -19.59 -38.33 25.58
CA CYS A 839 -20.84 -39.03 25.95
C CYS A 839 -21.02 -40.38 25.25
N SER A 840 -20.30 -40.62 24.14
CA SER A 840 -20.43 -41.86 23.37
C SER A 840 -19.82 -43.08 24.08
N LYS A 841 -18.86 -42.87 24.99
CA LYS A 841 -18.18 -43.94 25.72
C LYS A 841 -19.15 -44.64 26.67
N ALA A 842 -19.42 -45.94 26.45
CA ALA A 842 -20.25 -46.72 27.35
C ALA A 842 -19.45 -47.19 28.57
N ASN A 843 -20.04 -47.10 29.77
CA ASN A 843 -19.50 -47.74 30.97
C ASN A 843 -19.68 -49.25 30.82
N ILE A 844 -18.59 -49.97 30.59
CA ILE A 844 -18.59 -51.43 30.61
C ILE A 844 -18.61 -51.85 32.08
N VAL A 845 -19.78 -52.20 32.60
CA VAL A 845 -19.89 -52.95 33.84
C VAL A 845 -19.37 -54.35 33.54
N ASN A 846 -18.19 -54.68 34.07
CA ASN A 846 -17.66 -56.05 34.02
C ASN A 846 -18.59 -56.95 34.83
N CYS A 847 -19.52 -57.64 34.15
CA CYS A 847 -20.16 -58.84 34.69
C CYS A 847 -19.19 -60.02 34.54
N GLU A 848 -18.08 -59.99 35.28
CA GLU A 848 -17.22 -61.15 35.51
C GLU A 848 -16.24 -60.77 36.64
N ASP A 849 -16.78 -60.70 37.85
CA ASP A 849 -16.15 -61.22 39.06
C ASP A 849 -17.11 -61.01 40.24
N GLY A 850 -17.70 -62.11 40.70
CA GLY A 850 -18.41 -62.14 41.96
C GLY A 850 -17.42 -61.99 43.11
N ARG A 851 -17.10 -60.75 43.48
CA ARG A 851 -16.58 -60.43 44.82
C ARG A 851 -16.98 -59.01 45.21
N GLN A 852 -17.70 -58.92 46.33
CA GLN A 852 -18.19 -57.70 46.97
C GLN A 852 -17.14 -56.59 46.94
N SER A 853 -17.51 -55.43 46.41
CA SER A 853 -16.89 -54.16 46.78
C SER A 853 -18.00 -53.20 47.19
N GLU A 854 -17.76 -52.58 48.33
CA GLU A 854 -18.69 -51.88 49.20
C GLU A 854 -19.46 -50.76 48.52
N VAL A 855 -20.74 -50.71 48.90
CA VAL A 855 -21.58 -49.52 48.91
C VAL A 855 -20.82 -48.37 49.56
N ASN A 856 -20.60 -47.26 48.84
CA ASN A 856 -20.38 -45.96 49.47
C ASN A 856 -20.97 -44.82 48.63
N TYR A 857 -22.21 -44.51 49.00
CA TYR A 857 -22.87 -43.21 49.07
C TYR A 857 -22.81 -42.24 47.88
N GLN A 858 -23.96 -42.16 47.21
CA GLN A 858 -24.48 -40.95 46.61
C GLN A 858 -24.70 -39.87 47.69
N LEU A 859 -24.19 -38.66 47.47
CA LEU A 859 -24.56 -37.48 48.24
C LEU A 859 -24.63 -36.27 47.30
N ALA A 860 -25.87 -35.86 47.02
CA ALA A 860 -26.35 -34.47 46.88
C ALA A 860 -27.56 -34.40 45.93
N ARG A 861 -28.75 -34.75 46.47
CA ARG A 861 -30.02 -34.16 46.01
C ARG A 861 -30.91 -33.95 47.24
N GLN A 862 -30.68 -32.84 47.94
CA GLN A 862 -31.69 -32.28 48.82
C GLN A 862 -32.73 -31.59 47.94
N ASN A 863 -33.87 -32.25 47.73
CA ASN A 863 -35.11 -31.58 47.39
C ASN A 863 -35.94 -31.54 48.67
N SER A 864 -36.09 -30.33 49.20
CA SER A 864 -37.17 -29.93 50.09
C SER A 864 -38.52 -30.23 49.45
N PHE A 865 -39.43 -30.86 50.21
CA PHE A 865 -40.89 -30.65 50.28
C PHE A 865 -41.55 -31.92 50.82
N THR A 866 -41.95 -31.88 52.09
CA THR A 866 -43.03 -32.71 52.63
C THR A 866 -43.87 -31.86 53.56
N ASN A 867 -45.12 -31.61 53.13
CA ASN A 867 -46.24 -31.24 53.99
C ASN A 867 -46.50 -32.37 54.99
N GLY A 868 -46.96 -32.02 56.21
CA GLY A 868 -47.63 -32.97 57.10
C GLY A 868 -47.36 -32.79 58.60
N GLU A 869 -47.91 -31.70 59.16
CA GLU A 869 -48.85 -31.72 60.29
C GLU A 869 -48.54 -32.47 61.63
N GLN A 870 -48.72 -31.69 62.72
CA GLN A 870 -49.11 -32.01 64.11
C GLN A 870 -48.07 -32.07 65.27
N ARG A 871 -48.23 -31.05 66.14
CA ARG A 871 -48.18 -30.98 67.64
C ARG A 871 -46.84 -31.25 68.35
N VAL A 872 -46.44 -30.63 69.48
CA VAL A 872 -46.95 -29.60 70.43
C VAL A 872 -45.77 -29.34 71.41
N GLU A 873 -45.62 -28.09 71.92
CA GLU A 873 -44.88 -27.65 73.14
C GLU A 873 -43.37 -27.98 73.27
N ASP A 874 -42.48 -27.21 73.89
CA ASP A 874 -42.56 -26.04 74.76
C ASP A 874 -41.19 -25.33 74.82
N ARG A 875 -41.23 -24.02 75.10
CA ARG A 875 -40.25 -23.16 75.82
C ARG A 875 -38.75 -23.02 75.45
N GLN A 876 -38.47 -21.76 75.06
CA GLN A 876 -37.29 -20.88 75.20
C GLN A 876 -36.59 -20.89 76.60
N PRO A 877 -35.38 -20.32 76.79
CA PRO A 877 -34.84 -19.04 76.23
C PRO A 877 -33.94 -19.13 75.01
#